data_AF-A0A5B8VQQ6-F1
#
_entry.id   AF-A0A5B8VQQ6-F1
#
_cell.length_a   1.000
_cell.length_b   1.000
_cell.length_c   1.000
_cell.angle_alpha   90.00
_cell.angle_beta   90.00
_cell.angle_gamma   90.00
#
_symmetry.space_group_name_H-M   'P 1'
#
loop_
_entity.id
_entity.type
_entity.pdbx_description
1 polymer ?
#
loop_
_entity_poly.entity_id
_entity_poly.type
_entity_poly.pdbx_seq_one_letter_code
_entity_poly.pdbx_strand_id
1 'polypeptide(L)'
;MNRSKVYTIYNKLTSLVVILGGLLVASPITVISQPLNKSTADAFQVVDNLLQPLHGRLKVQIGTYDGTRLIHSYSATKQASDLPDGWQLDLKASPIANQPGVMDLSVSFTLKKGISRQTAVGLSVDFLDWHRENYVMVPAIVYNGNRYTSIGKAYSPDYPTSMYYNPNVPLTISNDPRLQIEPGKPSLIELQTGNCATPAMSFYAPGSNSSFMMLTDQRSKFGNHGLFITENAAGNQSSFSMTAPVMRKLATGFGDFHPSGDKAPDWKAGDQLTLHVRLYVQNKNVHNIPELLQSFMVHRKDLSGPNHPRNWLPMSYSLQLASTICSNNFRDLPVGSYYLPENNNDFQLGWVSGMINTFPMLALNNAKERNRVIKELDFVTSKLQGESGYFYGGITADGKLRPEKMNPAYPELQAMVRKNCDALLWLVKHMMLFKAEGYGQLINPHWEQATKKLAAAFTRTWKAHGQFGQYIVPKTGEIAVYNSTAGAIAPAGLALAAAYFKRPEWLEVAIQAADYYYQRDVVSQGLTGGHCGDISMDADSESAFGFLESLMALYHYTRDKSWLKKAEVQAALCATWTLSYDAVFPKNSQIARLNCHMAGAVFASIQNKHAAPGICTSSGDYLFKLYRATGNPLYADLIRDIQHAHAEAVNVPPSHITTGNLPGSSMERIQPSDAEGWGSVGNFINTRNSWTETNGMLMDIELPGIYLLTDKQTLRVFDHVEAKVLMSDKKIVKLSIHNPTKFDASVAVFAETSRQASRPLAYTAFVKWPKVAVKAGATISVQVNKASGAAQVIH
;
A
#
# COMPACT_ATOMS: atom_id res chain seq x y z
N MET A 1 -71.70 5.27 5.44
CA MET A 1 -71.74 4.87 6.87
C MET A 1 -70.36 5.18 7.46
N ASN A 2 -70.17 6.37 8.07
CA ASN A 2 -70.08 6.64 9.53
C ASN A 2 -68.83 6.00 10.18
N ARG A 3 -67.88 6.65 10.88
CA ARG A 3 -67.71 7.96 11.57
C ARG A 3 -66.17 8.22 11.67
N SER A 4 -65.54 9.33 11.28
CA SER A 4 -65.46 10.71 11.81
C SER A 4 -64.77 10.93 13.18
N LYS A 5 -63.82 11.90 13.18
CA LYS A 5 -63.23 12.73 14.28
C LYS A 5 -62.05 12.11 15.10
N VAL A 6 -60.90 12.77 15.38
CA VAL A 6 -60.47 14.18 15.44
C VAL A 6 -58.95 14.33 15.22
N TYR A 7 -58.53 15.32 14.43
CA TYR A 7 -57.21 15.99 14.43
C TYR A 7 -57.35 17.31 15.20
N THR A 8 -56.32 17.79 15.94
CA THR A 8 -55.95 19.23 16.08
C THR A 8 -54.63 19.44 16.85
N ILE A 9 -53.60 19.91 16.12
CA ILE A 9 -52.67 21.03 16.36
C ILE A 9 -51.98 21.18 17.73
N TYR A 10 -50.63 21.13 17.72
CA TYR A 10 -49.75 21.72 18.73
C TYR A 10 -48.64 22.53 18.07
N ASN A 11 -48.76 23.86 18.06
CA ASN A 11 -47.63 24.79 18.13
C ASN A 11 -48.11 26.23 18.43
N LYS A 12 -47.31 26.92 19.25
CA LYS A 12 -47.39 28.32 19.74
C LYS A 12 -48.25 28.57 20.98
N LEU A 13 -47.61 28.76 22.14
CA LEU A 13 -47.38 30.11 22.68
C LEU A 13 -46.56 30.07 23.99
N THR A 14 -45.54 30.90 23.96
CA THR A 14 -44.69 31.45 25.00
C THR A 14 -45.47 32.11 26.16
N SER A 15 -44.80 32.15 27.32
CA SER A 15 -44.94 33.13 28.43
C SER A 15 -45.76 32.70 29.67
N LEU A 16 -45.16 33.00 30.83
CA LEU A 16 -45.63 32.86 32.23
C LEU A 16 -45.58 31.45 32.85
N VAL A 17 -44.48 31.13 33.53
CA VAL A 17 -44.45 30.97 35.00
C VAL A 17 -43.03 31.33 35.49
N VAL A 18 -42.91 32.54 36.03
CA VAL A 18 -41.86 32.93 36.98
C VAL A 18 -42.39 32.54 38.37
N ILE A 19 -41.48 32.26 39.30
CA ILE A 19 -41.65 32.21 40.77
C ILE A 19 -41.93 30.82 41.36
N LEU A 20 -40.86 30.05 41.64
CA LEU A 20 -40.51 29.46 42.95
C LEU A 20 -39.42 28.39 42.78
N GLY A 21 -38.21 28.65 43.30
CA GLY A 21 -37.13 27.66 43.27
C GLY A 21 -35.78 28.16 43.76
N GLY A 22 -35.72 28.50 45.05
CA GLY A 22 -34.57 28.47 45.98
C GLY A 22 -33.13 28.62 45.46
N LEU A 23 -32.45 29.59 46.06
CA LEU A 23 -30.99 29.68 46.17
C LEU A 23 -30.36 28.30 46.46
N LEU A 24 -29.52 27.84 45.53
CA LEU A 24 -28.38 26.97 45.83
C LEU A 24 -27.17 27.65 45.20
N VAL A 25 -26.44 28.37 46.04
CA VAL A 25 -25.12 28.91 45.74
C VAL A 25 -24.23 27.72 45.41
N ALA A 26 -23.95 27.53 44.13
CA ALA A 26 -22.91 26.62 43.69
C ALA A 26 -21.58 27.13 44.26
N SER A 27 -21.09 26.45 45.29
CA SER A 27 -19.71 26.63 45.72
C SER A 27 -18.79 26.28 44.54
N PRO A 28 -17.76 27.09 44.23
CA PRO A 28 -16.79 26.67 43.24
C PRO A 28 -16.13 25.40 43.77
N ILE A 29 -16.32 24.28 43.08
CA ILE A 29 -15.47 23.11 43.27
C ILE A 29 -14.10 23.56 42.75
N THR A 30 -13.26 24.03 43.67
CA THR A 30 -11.84 24.21 43.44
C THR A 30 -11.28 22.83 43.12
N VAL A 31 -11.18 22.50 41.83
CA VAL A 31 -10.41 21.34 41.38
C VAL A 31 -8.99 21.61 41.85
N ILE A 32 -8.56 20.91 42.90
CA ILE A 32 -7.19 20.97 43.38
C ILE A 32 -6.37 20.30 42.28
N SER A 33 -5.77 21.11 41.39
CA SER A 33 -4.89 20.62 40.35
C SER A 33 -3.73 19.89 41.02
N GLN A 34 -3.59 18.59 40.75
CA GLN A 34 -2.42 17.86 41.22
C GLN A 34 -1.18 18.42 40.49
N PRO A 35 -0.20 18.99 41.20
CA PRO A 35 0.99 19.54 40.55
C PRO A 35 1.78 18.41 39.90
N LEU A 36 2.14 18.59 38.63
CA LEU A 36 3.05 17.68 37.94
C LEU A 36 4.41 17.68 38.67
N ASN A 37 5.05 16.50 38.71
CA ASN A 37 6.41 16.45 39.21
C ASN A 37 7.35 17.26 38.28
N LYS A 38 8.46 17.76 38.83
CA LYS A 38 9.39 18.65 38.10
C LYS A 38 9.90 18.03 36.79
N SER A 39 10.26 16.75 36.80
CA SER A 39 10.74 16.02 35.62
C SER A 39 9.70 15.99 34.50
N THR A 40 8.44 15.69 34.85
CA THR A 40 7.30 15.67 33.91
C THR A 40 7.05 17.08 33.36
N ALA A 41 7.08 18.12 34.19
CA ALA A 41 6.89 19.51 33.75
C ALA A 41 8.02 19.98 32.81
N ASP A 42 9.27 19.64 33.12
CA ASP A 42 10.43 19.94 32.27
C ASP A 42 10.33 19.19 30.92
N ALA A 43 9.86 17.94 30.93
CA ALA A 43 9.64 17.18 29.71
C ALA A 43 8.55 17.80 28.83
N PHE A 44 7.42 18.23 29.40
CA PHE A 44 6.40 18.98 28.64
C PHE A 44 6.99 20.22 27.98
N GLN A 45 7.80 20.99 28.71
CA GLN A 45 8.46 22.18 28.19
C GLN A 45 9.39 21.86 27.01
N VAL A 46 10.17 20.78 27.10
CA VAL A 46 11.07 20.35 26.02
C VAL A 46 10.29 19.96 24.76
N VAL A 47 9.17 19.25 24.91
CA VAL A 47 8.34 18.84 23.77
C VAL A 47 7.59 20.03 23.15
N ASP A 48 7.01 20.91 23.96
CA ASP A 48 6.35 22.12 23.46
C ASP A 48 7.32 23.02 22.68
N ASN A 49 8.59 23.10 23.10
CA ASN A 49 9.62 23.84 22.37
C ASN A 49 9.93 23.21 21.00
N LEU A 50 9.96 21.88 20.91
CA LEU A 50 10.11 21.16 19.64
C LEU A 50 8.95 21.46 18.68
N LEU A 51 7.72 21.49 19.20
CA LEU A 51 6.48 21.69 18.45
C LEU A 51 6.18 23.15 18.12
N GLN A 52 6.81 24.09 18.81
CA GLN A 52 6.58 25.53 18.69
C GLN A 52 6.58 26.06 17.24
N PRO A 53 7.46 25.62 16.34
CA PRO A 53 7.47 26.11 14.95
C PRO A 53 6.19 25.81 14.16
N LEU A 54 5.42 24.82 14.59
CA LEU A 54 4.13 24.44 14.01
C LEU A 54 2.95 24.92 14.88
N HIS A 55 3.20 25.77 15.88
CA HIS A 55 2.21 26.17 16.88
C HIS A 55 1.56 24.97 17.58
N GLY A 56 2.32 23.88 17.71
CA GLY A 56 1.90 22.63 18.33
C GLY A 56 2.12 22.64 19.85
N ARG A 57 1.29 21.89 20.57
CA ARG A 57 1.42 21.65 22.02
C ARG A 57 1.11 20.21 22.36
N LEU A 58 1.87 19.64 23.30
CA LEU A 58 1.59 18.31 23.82
C LEU A 58 0.48 18.39 24.90
N LYS A 59 -0.47 17.46 24.80
CA LYS A 59 -1.48 17.21 25.81
C LYS A 59 -1.53 15.72 26.10
N VAL A 60 -1.57 15.36 27.37
CA VAL A 60 -1.78 13.98 27.84
C VAL A 60 -3.21 13.86 28.36
N GLN A 61 -3.86 12.72 28.15
CA GLN A 61 -5.29 12.56 28.43
C GLN A 61 -5.63 11.26 29.14
N ILE A 62 -6.67 11.32 29.99
CA ILE A 62 -7.34 10.17 30.60
C ILE A 62 -8.83 10.33 30.32
N GLY A 63 -9.44 9.37 29.63
CA GLY A 63 -10.86 9.38 29.28
C GLY A 63 -11.61 8.23 29.93
N THR A 64 -12.78 8.50 30.52
CA THR A 64 -13.70 7.46 31.00
C THR A 64 -14.85 7.29 30.01
N TYR A 65 -15.28 6.04 29.82
CA TYR A 65 -16.21 5.68 28.76
C TYR A 65 -17.41 4.89 29.30
N ASP A 66 -18.50 4.97 28.54
CA ASP A 66 -19.65 4.09 28.59
C ASP A 66 -19.81 3.45 27.20
N GLY A 67 -19.32 2.22 27.06
CA GLY A 67 -19.08 1.63 25.75
C GLY A 67 -18.03 2.43 24.98
N THR A 68 -18.42 3.02 23.85
CA THR A 68 -17.55 3.89 23.02
C THR A 68 -17.80 5.38 23.25
N ARG A 69 -18.76 5.75 24.10
CA ARG A 69 -19.07 7.14 24.40
C ARG A 69 -18.15 7.66 25.50
N LEU A 70 -17.37 8.68 25.18
CA LEU A 70 -16.59 9.43 26.17
C LEU A 70 -17.53 10.17 27.14
N ILE A 71 -17.36 9.96 28.44
CA ILE A 71 -18.16 10.55 29.52
C ILE A 71 -17.40 11.70 30.18
N HIS A 72 -16.16 11.44 30.60
CA HIS A 72 -15.26 12.45 31.14
C HIS A 72 -13.91 12.38 30.45
N SER A 73 -13.30 13.55 30.25
CA SER A 73 -11.94 13.68 29.75
C SER A 73 -11.18 14.56 30.73
N TYR A 74 -10.03 14.06 31.15
CA TYR A 74 -9.06 14.76 31.98
C TYR A 74 -7.77 14.91 31.18
N SER A 75 -6.99 15.93 31.47
CA SER A 75 -5.80 16.28 30.73
C SER A 75 -4.66 16.84 31.57
N ALA A 76 -3.45 16.68 31.05
CA ALA A 76 -2.28 17.37 31.55
C ALA A 76 -1.55 18.02 30.39
N THR A 77 -1.15 19.27 30.60
CA THR A 77 -0.30 20.06 29.72
C THR A 77 0.84 20.64 30.54
N LYS A 78 1.73 21.39 29.87
CA LYS A 78 2.74 22.19 30.56
C LYS A 78 2.14 23.16 31.60
N GLN A 79 0.98 23.76 31.32
CA GLN A 79 0.41 24.85 32.12
C GLN A 79 -0.57 24.37 33.19
N ALA A 80 -1.26 23.26 32.96
CA ALA A 80 -2.34 22.80 33.83
C ALA A 80 -2.42 21.28 33.85
N SER A 81 -2.89 20.73 34.97
CA SER A 81 -3.18 19.31 35.14
C SER A 81 -4.47 19.17 35.94
N ASP A 82 -5.48 18.57 35.33
CA ASP A 82 -6.74 18.20 35.96
C ASP A 82 -6.92 16.68 36.02
N LEU A 83 -5.81 15.94 36.07
CA LEU A 83 -5.83 14.48 36.18
C LEU A 83 -6.63 14.03 37.42
N PRO A 84 -7.41 12.94 37.32
CA PRO A 84 -8.23 12.47 38.43
C PRO A 84 -7.39 12.00 39.61
N ASP A 85 -7.94 12.12 40.81
CA ASP A 85 -7.29 11.64 42.02
C ASP A 85 -6.87 10.17 41.92
N GLY A 86 -5.67 9.88 42.42
CA GLY A 86 -5.06 8.54 42.37
C GLY A 86 -4.24 8.27 41.11
N TRP A 87 -4.33 9.08 40.05
CA TRP A 87 -3.48 8.91 38.87
C TRP A 87 -2.13 9.62 39.02
N GLN A 88 -1.07 8.96 38.56
CA GLN A 88 0.27 9.54 38.43
C GLN A 88 0.70 9.49 36.97
N LEU A 89 1.25 10.61 36.49
CA LEU A 89 1.84 10.78 35.17
C LEU A 89 3.36 10.98 35.27
N ASP A 90 4.11 10.16 34.53
CA ASP A 90 5.54 10.33 34.29
C ASP A 90 5.78 10.51 32.78
N LEU A 91 6.30 11.67 32.38
CA LEU A 91 6.63 11.98 30.99
C LEU A 91 8.15 12.10 30.86
N LYS A 92 8.72 11.35 29.93
CA LYS A 92 10.13 11.46 29.52
C LYS A 92 10.20 11.87 28.06
N ALA A 93 11.01 12.87 27.78
CA ALA A 93 11.32 13.35 26.43
C ALA A 93 12.83 13.22 26.21
N SER A 94 13.24 12.58 25.12
CA SER A 94 14.64 12.29 24.81
C SER A 94 14.94 12.72 23.37
N PRO A 95 15.72 13.78 23.14
CA PRO A 95 16.11 14.16 21.79
C PRO A 95 17.02 13.10 21.18
N ILE A 96 16.92 12.91 19.85
CA ILE A 96 17.77 11.96 19.14
C ILE A 96 19.09 12.63 18.73
N ALA A 97 20.21 12.00 19.11
CA ALA A 97 21.53 12.51 18.78
C ALA A 97 21.71 12.69 17.26
N ASN A 98 22.24 13.84 16.86
CA ASN A 98 22.48 14.22 15.46
C ASN A 98 21.23 14.30 14.57
N GLN A 99 20.03 14.32 15.15
CA GLN A 99 18.77 14.48 14.42
C GLN A 99 17.94 15.62 15.04
N PRO A 100 18.25 16.90 14.69
CA PRO A 100 17.48 18.02 15.17
C PRO A 100 16.03 17.91 14.70
N GLY A 101 15.08 18.27 15.55
CA GLY A 101 13.66 18.11 15.24
C GLY A 101 13.10 16.72 15.55
N VAL A 102 13.89 15.79 16.11
CA VAL A 102 13.43 14.43 16.44
C VAL A 102 13.47 14.17 17.95
N MET A 103 12.39 13.58 18.49
CA MET A 103 12.23 13.34 19.93
C MET A 103 11.51 12.03 20.22
N ASP A 104 12.06 11.22 21.11
CA ASP A 104 11.39 10.08 21.72
C ASP A 104 10.62 10.50 22.97
N LEU A 105 9.37 10.07 23.05
CA LEU A 105 8.48 10.26 24.18
C LEU A 105 8.16 8.91 24.83
N SER A 106 8.23 8.86 26.15
CA SER A 106 7.67 7.78 26.95
C SER A 106 6.71 8.37 27.98
N VAL A 107 5.42 8.04 27.84
CA VAL A 107 4.34 8.56 28.68
C VAL A 107 3.78 7.45 29.54
N SER A 108 4.08 7.47 30.84
CA SER A 108 3.67 6.43 31.78
C SER A 108 2.52 6.89 32.66
N PHE A 109 1.44 6.13 32.64
CA PHE A 109 0.26 6.31 33.48
C PHE A 109 0.24 5.23 34.54
N THR A 110 0.10 5.62 35.81
CA THR A 110 -0.04 4.68 36.92
C THR A 110 -1.25 5.06 37.76
N LEU A 111 -2.17 4.12 37.99
CA LEU A 111 -3.22 4.30 39.00
C LEU A 111 -2.63 3.91 40.36
N LYS A 112 -2.29 4.87 41.21
CA LYS A 112 -1.69 4.63 42.53
C LYS A 112 -2.71 4.22 43.59
N LYS A 113 -3.95 4.69 43.48
CA LYS A 113 -5.01 4.43 44.47
C LYS A 113 -6.36 4.34 43.78
N GLY A 114 -7.23 3.47 44.30
CA GLY A 114 -8.61 3.34 43.85
C GLY A 114 -8.80 2.39 42.66
N ILE A 115 -9.94 2.56 41.98
CA ILE A 115 -10.35 1.81 40.79
C ILE A 115 -10.83 2.83 39.76
N SER A 116 -10.38 2.72 38.52
CA SER A 116 -10.86 3.54 37.41
C SER A 116 -11.49 2.60 36.37
N ARG A 117 -12.82 2.67 36.23
CA ARG A 117 -13.54 1.77 35.32
C ARG A 117 -13.58 2.35 33.91
N GLN A 118 -13.56 1.47 32.91
CA GLN A 118 -13.69 1.82 31.49
C GLN A 118 -12.86 3.06 31.11
N THR A 119 -11.57 3.02 31.44
CA THR A 119 -10.67 4.17 31.31
C THR A 119 -9.59 3.90 30.27
N ALA A 120 -9.52 4.74 29.24
CA ALA A 120 -8.43 4.75 28.27
C ALA A 120 -7.51 5.94 28.54
N VAL A 121 -6.23 5.76 28.26
CA VAL A 121 -5.20 6.80 28.40
C VAL A 121 -4.66 7.16 27.02
N GLY A 122 -4.12 8.37 26.87
CA GLY A 122 -3.66 8.82 25.56
C GLY A 122 -2.84 10.10 25.60
N LEU A 123 -2.43 10.54 24.42
CA LEU A 123 -1.78 11.82 24.22
C LEU A 123 -2.25 12.44 22.90
N SER A 124 -2.14 13.75 22.78
CA SER A 124 -2.37 14.46 21.54
C SER A 124 -1.36 15.58 21.33
N VAL A 125 -1.13 15.88 20.07
CA VAL A 125 -0.45 17.10 19.64
C VAL A 125 -1.50 18.02 19.03
N ASP A 126 -1.76 19.14 19.70
CA ASP A 126 -2.75 20.13 19.30
C ASP A 126 -2.06 21.29 18.57
N PHE A 127 -2.51 21.61 17.36
CA PHE A 127 -2.00 22.69 16.51
C PHE A 127 -3.00 23.85 16.47
N LEU A 128 -2.56 25.05 16.87
CA LEU A 128 -3.44 26.22 17.07
C LEU A 128 -3.51 27.21 15.90
N ASP A 129 -2.63 27.04 14.90
CA ASP A 129 -2.59 27.84 13.66
C ASP A 129 -2.67 26.89 12.45
N TRP A 130 -3.74 26.11 12.42
CA TRP A 130 -3.94 25.07 11.43
C TRP A 130 -4.50 25.64 10.13
N HIS A 131 -4.12 25.05 9.00
CA HIS A 131 -4.68 25.38 7.69
C HIS A 131 -5.20 24.11 7.02
N ARG A 132 -6.39 24.20 6.44
CA ARG A 132 -7.04 23.06 5.73
C ARG A 132 -6.27 22.58 4.50
N GLU A 133 -5.38 23.44 3.96
CA GLU A 133 -4.46 23.15 2.85
C GLU A 133 -3.28 22.25 3.26
N ASN A 134 -3.09 22.00 4.55
CA ASN A 134 -2.07 21.06 5.01
C ASN A 134 -2.36 19.67 4.43
N TYR A 135 -1.36 19.08 3.78
CA TYR A 135 -1.44 17.71 3.28
C TYR A 135 -1.35 16.76 4.46
N VAL A 136 -2.43 16.05 4.78
CA VAL A 136 -2.49 15.07 5.88
C VAL A 136 -2.35 13.65 5.33
N MET A 137 -1.46 12.86 5.94
CA MET A 137 -1.23 11.46 5.55
C MET A 137 -1.25 10.51 6.75
N VAL A 138 -2.00 9.42 6.59
CA VAL A 138 -1.92 8.20 7.40
C VAL A 138 -1.65 7.04 6.42
N PRO A 139 -0.50 6.35 6.51
CA PRO A 139 -0.09 5.37 5.52
C PRO A 139 -1.16 4.30 5.25
N ALA A 140 -1.40 4.03 3.97
CA ALA A 140 -2.39 3.09 3.44
C ALA A 140 -3.89 3.46 3.58
N ILE A 141 -4.23 4.60 4.19
CA ILE A 141 -5.65 4.91 4.47
C ILE A 141 -6.06 6.36 4.28
N VAL A 142 -5.18 7.33 4.51
CA VAL A 142 -5.47 8.76 4.33
C VAL A 142 -4.36 9.42 3.52
N TYR A 143 -4.72 10.02 2.40
CA TYR A 143 -3.82 10.84 1.58
C TYR A 143 -4.50 12.18 1.29
N ASN A 144 -3.79 13.29 1.54
CA ASN A 144 -4.34 14.64 1.49
C ASN A 144 -5.64 14.82 2.32
N GLY A 145 -5.69 14.16 3.48
CA GLY A 145 -6.89 14.13 4.32
C GLY A 145 -8.11 13.43 3.71
N ASN A 146 -7.95 12.76 2.56
CA ASN A 146 -9.03 12.22 1.73
C ASN A 146 -10.14 13.26 1.46
N ARG A 147 -9.79 14.55 1.29
CA ARG A 147 -10.77 15.64 1.05
C ARG A 147 -11.32 15.62 -0.37
N TYR A 148 -11.99 14.53 -0.73
CA TYR A 148 -12.51 14.25 -2.06
C TYR A 148 -13.98 13.90 -1.99
N THR A 149 -14.71 14.22 -3.07
CA THR A 149 -16.13 13.86 -3.17
C THR A 149 -16.28 12.37 -2.92
N SER A 150 -17.24 12.00 -2.07
CA SER A 150 -17.44 10.62 -1.67
C SER A 150 -18.77 10.08 -2.20
N ILE A 151 -18.76 8.86 -2.72
CA ILE A 151 -19.95 8.19 -3.26
C ILE A 151 -20.23 6.87 -2.56
N GLY A 152 -21.50 6.48 -2.58
CA GLY A 152 -21.97 5.21 -2.03
C GLY A 152 -21.83 5.08 -0.51
N LYS A 153 -22.21 3.90 -0.02
CA LYS A 153 -22.08 3.47 1.38
C LYS A 153 -21.81 1.96 1.47
N ALA A 154 -21.13 1.43 0.45
CA ALA A 154 -20.87 0.01 0.28
C ALA A 154 -19.65 -0.18 -0.65
N TYR A 155 -19.19 -1.42 -0.73
CA TYR A 155 -18.09 -1.84 -1.59
C TYR A 155 -18.39 -1.62 -3.08
N SER A 156 -17.43 -1.03 -3.82
CA SER A 156 -17.49 -0.78 -5.26
C SER A 156 -18.77 -0.04 -5.74
N PRO A 157 -19.14 1.11 -5.14
CA PRO A 157 -20.44 1.74 -5.34
C PRO A 157 -20.66 2.21 -6.78
N ASP A 158 -21.91 2.18 -7.25
CA ASP A 158 -22.27 2.65 -8.59
C ASP A 158 -21.95 4.12 -8.83
N TYR A 159 -21.40 4.41 -10.00
CA TYR A 159 -21.09 5.77 -10.39
C TYR A 159 -22.38 6.49 -10.83
N PRO A 160 -22.64 7.70 -10.30
CA PRO A 160 -23.72 8.53 -10.79
C PRO A 160 -23.48 8.92 -12.25
N THR A 161 -24.56 9.18 -12.99
CA THR A 161 -24.51 9.56 -14.41
C THR A 161 -23.63 10.79 -14.68
N SER A 162 -23.54 11.71 -13.71
CA SER A 162 -22.71 12.92 -13.80
C SER A 162 -21.19 12.67 -13.89
N MET A 163 -20.72 11.46 -13.59
CA MET A 163 -19.31 11.09 -13.74
C MET A 163 -18.95 10.64 -15.16
N TYR A 164 -19.94 10.19 -15.95
CA TYR A 164 -19.68 9.65 -17.27
C TYR A 164 -19.59 10.75 -18.32
N TYR A 165 -18.63 10.61 -19.24
CA TYR A 165 -18.37 11.53 -20.35
C TYR A 165 -18.21 12.99 -19.89
N ASN A 166 -17.69 13.17 -18.68
CA ASN A 166 -17.47 14.47 -18.05
C ASN A 166 -15.97 14.70 -17.80
N PRO A 167 -15.28 15.47 -18.67
CA PRO A 167 -13.86 15.78 -18.50
C PRO A 167 -13.53 16.55 -17.21
N ASN A 168 -14.53 17.17 -16.59
CA ASN A 168 -14.40 18.00 -15.38
C ASN A 168 -14.86 17.27 -14.11
N VAL A 169 -15.07 15.95 -14.16
CA VAL A 169 -15.43 15.17 -12.97
C VAL A 169 -14.35 15.33 -11.89
N PRO A 170 -14.70 15.70 -10.65
CA PRO A 170 -13.71 15.80 -9.58
C PRO A 170 -13.22 14.39 -9.18
N LEU A 171 -12.04 14.32 -8.57
CA LEU A 171 -11.56 13.08 -7.97
C LEU A 171 -12.60 12.61 -6.93
N THR A 172 -13.09 11.40 -7.12
CA THR A 172 -14.25 10.87 -6.38
C THR A 172 -13.92 9.51 -5.78
N ILE A 173 -13.98 9.43 -4.46
CA ILE A 173 -13.62 8.25 -3.66
C ILE A 173 -14.88 7.56 -3.11
N SER A 174 -14.73 6.36 -2.60
CA SER A 174 -15.76 5.66 -1.84
C SER A 174 -15.93 6.28 -0.44
N ASN A 175 -16.89 5.78 0.35
CA ASN A 175 -17.15 6.30 1.68
C ASN A 175 -16.13 5.80 2.72
N ASP A 176 -14.95 6.39 2.66
CA ASP A 176 -13.78 6.11 3.50
C ASP A 176 -13.54 7.20 4.56
N PRO A 177 -12.68 6.91 5.57
CA PRO A 177 -12.28 7.91 6.56
C PRO A 177 -11.68 9.14 5.89
N ARG A 178 -12.25 10.32 6.19
CA ARG A 178 -11.85 11.58 5.54
C ARG A 178 -12.09 12.79 6.44
N LEU A 179 -11.31 13.83 6.18
CA LEU A 179 -11.59 15.16 6.70
C LEU A 179 -12.72 15.80 5.87
N GLN A 180 -13.45 16.75 6.46
CA GLN A 180 -14.55 17.41 5.77
C GLN A 180 -14.04 18.19 4.56
N ILE A 181 -14.75 18.05 3.43
CA ILE A 181 -14.49 18.81 2.20
C ILE A 181 -15.06 20.22 2.35
N GLU A 182 -16.25 20.37 2.93
CA GLU A 182 -16.89 21.66 3.08
C GLU A 182 -16.26 22.49 4.21
N PRO A 183 -16.03 23.80 4.01
CA PRO A 183 -15.63 24.70 5.10
C PRO A 183 -16.72 24.85 6.15
N GLY A 184 -16.32 25.26 7.36
CA GLY A 184 -17.26 25.53 8.45
C GLY A 184 -17.76 24.29 9.20
N LYS A 185 -17.26 23.09 8.88
CA LYS A 185 -17.63 21.83 9.55
C LYS A 185 -16.43 21.20 10.26
N PRO A 186 -16.62 20.63 11.47
CA PRO A 186 -15.56 19.91 12.15
C PRO A 186 -15.25 18.59 11.44
N SER A 187 -13.98 18.20 11.45
CA SER A 187 -13.50 16.92 10.90
C SER A 187 -13.17 15.94 12.02
N LEU A 188 -13.39 14.66 11.76
CA LEU A 188 -12.98 13.56 12.63
C LEU A 188 -12.60 12.36 11.77
N ILE A 189 -11.37 11.90 11.92
CA ILE A 189 -10.90 10.59 11.47
C ILE A 189 -10.64 9.74 12.72
N GLU A 190 -11.21 8.54 12.75
CA GLU A 190 -11.09 7.56 13.83
C GLU A 190 -10.52 6.26 13.25
N LEU A 191 -9.31 5.88 13.65
CA LEU A 191 -8.60 4.71 13.13
C LEU A 191 -7.99 3.88 14.28
N GLN A 192 -7.62 2.64 13.99
CA GLN A 192 -6.67 1.89 14.80
C GLN A 192 -5.35 1.72 14.05
N THR A 193 -4.26 1.46 14.76
CA THR A 193 -2.93 1.17 14.16
C THR A 193 -2.91 -0.01 13.20
N GLY A 194 -3.88 -0.94 13.31
CA GLY A 194 -4.05 -2.02 12.33
C GLY A 194 -4.52 -1.52 10.96
N ASN A 195 -5.15 -0.34 10.87
CA ASN A 195 -5.62 0.22 9.60
C ASN A 195 -4.50 0.82 8.75
N CYS A 196 -3.27 0.93 9.26
CA CYS A 196 -2.17 1.59 8.56
C CYS A 196 -0.96 0.66 8.36
N ALA A 197 -0.27 0.86 7.24
CA ALA A 197 0.96 0.15 6.90
C ALA A 197 2.13 0.49 7.84
N THR A 198 2.11 1.68 8.42
CA THR A 198 3.01 2.12 9.48
C THR A 198 2.16 2.83 10.52
N PRO A 199 2.28 2.53 11.83
CA PRO A 199 1.55 3.22 12.90
C PRO A 199 2.02 4.67 13.03
N ALA A 200 1.55 5.51 12.12
CA ALA A 200 2.03 6.87 11.92
C ALA A 200 0.90 7.81 11.49
N MET A 201 1.01 9.06 11.90
CA MET A 201 0.23 10.16 11.33
C MET A 201 1.17 11.31 11.00
N SER A 202 0.95 12.00 9.89
CA SER A 202 1.83 13.07 9.43
C SER A 202 1.09 14.16 8.67
N PHE A 203 1.71 15.34 8.58
CA PHE A 203 1.29 16.35 7.64
C PHE A 203 2.44 17.19 7.12
N TYR A 204 2.23 17.80 5.95
CA TYR A 204 3.04 18.88 5.39
C TYR A 204 2.23 20.17 5.40
N ALA A 205 2.83 21.24 5.94
CA ALA A 205 2.26 22.58 5.99
C ALA A 205 2.94 23.50 4.97
N PRO A 206 2.30 23.78 3.81
CA PRO A 206 2.91 24.58 2.75
C PRO A 206 3.17 26.04 3.17
N GLY A 207 2.30 26.62 4.01
CA GLY A 207 2.45 28.01 4.47
C GLY A 207 3.74 28.28 5.26
N SER A 208 4.33 27.25 5.86
CA SER A 208 5.54 27.36 6.68
C SER A 208 6.71 26.51 6.19
N ASN A 209 6.57 25.80 5.06
CA ASN A 209 7.55 24.82 4.56
C ASN A 209 8.02 23.85 5.65
N SER A 210 7.06 23.34 6.42
CA SER A 210 7.34 22.52 7.61
C SER A 210 6.50 21.26 7.61
N SER A 211 6.98 20.21 8.28
CA SER A 211 6.28 18.94 8.39
C SER A 211 6.29 18.41 9.82
N PHE A 212 5.29 17.56 10.08
CA PHE A 212 5.16 16.81 11.32
C PHE A 212 4.95 15.34 11.01
N MET A 213 5.57 14.47 11.80
CA MET A 213 5.28 13.04 11.80
C MET A 213 5.32 12.50 13.23
N MET A 214 4.31 11.70 13.57
CA MET A 214 4.23 10.98 14.84
C MET A 214 4.20 9.49 14.54
N LEU A 215 5.22 8.75 15.00
CA LEU A 215 5.27 7.29 15.00
C LEU A 215 4.85 6.77 16.37
N THR A 216 4.18 5.61 16.41
CA THR A 216 3.86 4.91 17.65
C THR A 216 4.04 3.40 17.52
N ASP A 217 4.03 2.67 18.64
CA ASP A 217 3.91 1.22 18.63
C ASP A 217 2.58 0.79 18.01
N GLN A 218 2.48 -0.48 17.59
CA GLN A 218 1.20 -1.00 17.16
C GLN A 218 0.18 -1.04 18.32
N ARG A 219 0.59 -1.52 19.50
CA ARG A 219 -0.33 -1.92 20.55
C ARG A 219 0.28 -1.87 21.95
N SER A 220 -0.61 -1.84 22.94
CA SER A 220 -0.29 -2.11 24.34
C SER A 220 -0.81 -3.48 24.80
N LYS A 221 -0.67 -3.76 26.10
CA LYS A 221 -1.34 -4.90 26.75
C LYS A 221 -2.87 -4.89 26.61
N PHE A 222 -3.49 -3.74 26.30
CA PHE A 222 -4.93 -3.60 26.11
C PHE A 222 -5.38 -3.70 24.63
N GLY A 223 -4.45 -3.94 23.70
CA GLY A 223 -4.74 -4.02 22.27
C GLY A 223 -4.18 -2.83 21.48
N ASN A 224 -4.56 -2.78 20.21
CA ASN A 224 -4.09 -1.77 19.25
C ASN A 224 -4.40 -0.35 19.72
N HIS A 225 -3.52 0.58 19.42
CA HIS A 225 -3.75 2.00 19.71
C HIS A 225 -4.77 2.61 18.74
N GLY A 226 -5.52 3.59 19.23
CA GLY A 226 -6.36 4.44 18.38
C GLY A 226 -5.55 5.58 17.81
N LEU A 227 -5.84 5.97 16.58
CA LEU A 227 -5.25 7.11 15.88
C LEU A 227 -6.39 8.05 15.47
N PHE A 228 -6.33 9.30 15.91
CA PHE A 228 -7.39 10.27 15.69
C PHE A 228 -6.84 11.56 15.11
N ILE A 229 -7.54 12.08 14.11
CA ILE A 229 -7.28 13.41 13.56
C ILE A 229 -8.57 14.21 13.64
N THR A 230 -8.52 15.34 14.33
CA THR A 230 -9.67 16.25 14.43
C THR A 230 -9.34 17.61 13.85
N GLU A 231 -10.37 18.28 13.34
CA GLU A 231 -10.30 19.70 13.00
C GLU A 231 -11.52 20.40 13.56
N ASN A 232 -11.32 21.60 14.09
CA ASN A 232 -12.45 22.41 14.53
C ASN A 232 -13.24 22.96 13.32
N ALA A 233 -14.46 23.42 13.57
CA ALA A 233 -15.33 23.94 12.50
C ALA A 233 -14.74 25.17 11.78
N ALA A 234 -13.94 25.98 12.48
CA ALA A 234 -13.25 27.13 11.90
C ALA A 234 -12.09 26.73 10.97
N GLY A 235 -11.62 25.48 11.03
CA GLY A 235 -10.51 24.99 10.24
C GLY A 235 -9.15 25.58 10.62
N ASN A 236 -9.04 26.21 11.80
CA ASN A 236 -7.84 26.86 12.31
C ASN A 236 -7.20 26.13 13.50
N GLN A 237 -7.77 24.99 13.91
CA GLN A 237 -7.14 24.09 14.89
C GLN A 237 -7.28 22.64 14.45
N SER A 238 -6.23 21.85 14.69
CA SER A 238 -6.24 20.41 14.50
C SER A 238 -5.57 19.69 15.66
N SER A 239 -5.96 18.45 15.91
CA SER A 239 -5.32 17.60 16.91
C SER A 239 -5.03 16.22 16.34
N PHE A 240 -3.80 15.76 16.52
CA PHE A 240 -3.32 14.43 16.18
C PHE A 240 -3.17 13.65 17.47
N SER A 241 -4.06 12.70 17.72
CA SER A 241 -4.19 12.03 19.01
C SER A 241 -4.01 10.51 18.92
N MET A 242 -3.51 9.93 19.99
CA MET A 242 -3.42 8.51 20.19
C MET A 242 -4.08 8.09 21.51
N THR A 243 -4.84 6.99 21.49
CA THR A 243 -5.41 6.37 22.70
C THR A 243 -4.94 4.92 22.87
N ALA A 244 -4.90 4.44 24.11
CA ALA A 244 -4.59 3.08 24.46
C ALA A 244 -5.65 2.50 25.42
N PRO A 245 -6.46 1.50 24.98
CA PRO A 245 -6.56 1.00 23.60
C PRO A 245 -7.25 2.02 22.67
N VAL A 246 -7.48 1.61 21.42
CA VAL A 246 -8.38 2.32 20.51
C VAL A 246 -9.79 2.48 21.10
N MET A 247 -10.38 3.68 20.96
CA MET A 247 -11.72 4.02 21.44
C MET A 247 -12.51 4.81 20.38
N ARG A 248 -12.84 4.16 19.26
CA ARG A 248 -13.60 4.75 18.15
C ARG A 248 -15.09 4.56 18.37
N LYS A 249 -15.92 5.44 17.80
CA LYS A 249 -17.36 5.17 17.68
C LYS A 249 -17.67 4.18 16.57
N LEU A 250 -17.05 4.39 15.41
CA LEU A 250 -17.22 3.57 14.21
C LEU A 250 -15.88 2.98 13.78
N ALA A 251 -15.90 1.71 13.40
CA ALA A 251 -14.85 1.09 12.62
C ALA A 251 -15.17 1.22 11.13
N THR A 252 -14.14 1.30 10.32
CA THR A 252 -14.27 1.49 8.87
C THR A 252 -14.21 0.14 8.16
N GLY A 253 -15.21 -0.14 7.32
CA GLY A 253 -15.27 -1.32 6.44
C GLY A 253 -14.90 -0.95 5.01
N PHE A 254 -15.41 -1.66 4.00
CA PHE A 254 -15.05 -1.42 2.59
C PHE A 254 -15.99 -0.43 1.92
N GLY A 255 -15.68 0.86 2.03
CA GLY A 255 -16.55 1.94 1.58
C GLY A 255 -17.76 2.16 2.49
N ASP A 256 -17.69 1.71 3.74
CA ASP A 256 -18.72 1.87 4.76
C ASP A 256 -18.14 1.95 6.19
N PHE A 257 -19.04 2.02 7.17
CA PHE A 257 -18.71 2.09 8.59
C PHE A 257 -19.69 1.26 9.40
N HIS A 258 -19.21 0.65 10.47
CA HIS A 258 -20.01 -0.11 11.42
C HIS A 258 -19.62 0.26 12.86
N PRO A 259 -20.47 0.01 13.87
CA PRO A 259 -20.07 0.18 15.27
C PRO A 259 -18.76 -0.55 15.56
N SER A 260 -17.81 0.12 16.21
CA SER A 260 -16.48 -0.44 16.47
C SER A 260 -16.52 -1.58 17.50
N GLY A 261 -17.39 -1.46 18.50
CA GLY A 261 -17.39 -2.34 19.67
C GLY A 261 -16.17 -2.16 20.57
N ASP A 262 -15.40 -1.08 20.40
CA ASP A 262 -14.20 -0.79 21.19
C ASP A 262 -14.54 -0.65 22.69
N LYS A 263 -13.64 -1.11 23.56
CA LYS A 263 -13.84 -1.15 25.01
C LYS A 263 -12.62 -0.63 25.76
N ALA A 264 -12.86 0.30 26.68
CA ALA A 264 -11.84 0.77 27.59
C ALA A 264 -11.66 -0.22 28.75
N PRO A 265 -10.43 -0.44 29.24
CA PRO A 265 -10.14 -1.37 30.33
C PRO A 265 -10.52 -0.80 31.70
N ASP A 266 -10.68 -1.69 32.68
CA ASP A 266 -10.72 -1.32 34.09
C ASP A 266 -9.30 -1.33 34.68
N TRP A 267 -9.02 -0.37 35.56
CA TRP A 267 -7.75 -0.21 36.24
C TRP A 267 -7.92 -0.38 37.76
N LYS A 268 -6.96 -1.02 38.40
CA LYS A 268 -6.81 -1.07 39.87
C LYS A 268 -5.51 -0.42 40.32
N ALA A 269 -5.45 -0.07 41.59
CA ALA A 269 -4.24 0.44 42.22
C ALA A 269 -3.02 -0.47 41.91
N GLY A 270 -1.93 0.14 41.46
CA GLY A 270 -0.70 -0.52 41.01
C GLY A 270 -0.62 -0.76 39.50
N ASP A 271 -1.74 -0.69 38.77
CA ASP A 271 -1.71 -0.87 37.31
C ASP A 271 -0.96 0.28 36.63
N GLN A 272 -0.14 -0.07 35.65
CA GLN A 272 0.65 0.86 34.85
C GLN A 272 0.55 0.56 33.35
N LEU A 273 0.60 1.61 32.54
CA LEU A 273 0.86 1.53 31.10
C LEU A 273 1.83 2.63 30.68
N THR A 274 2.75 2.30 29.78
CA THR A 274 3.63 3.27 29.12
C THR A 274 3.31 3.29 27.63
N LEU A 275 3.23 4.50 27.07
CA LEU A 275 3.06 4.75 25.64
C LEU A 275 4.38 5.26 25.06
N HIS A 276 4.79 4.74 23.92
CA HIS A 276 5.98 5.18 23.20
C HIS A 276 5.58 5.88 21.90
N VAL A 277 6.19 7.03 21.67
CA VAL A 277 5.97 7.85 20.48
C VAL A 277 7.28 8.48 20.05
N ARG A 278 7.54 8.52 18.74
CA ARG A 278 8.61 9.34 18.16
C ARG A 278 8.01 10.47 17.35
N LEU A 279 8.44 11.70 17.64
CA LEU A 279 8.03 12.91 16.94
C LEU A 279 9.13 13.39 16.00
N TYR A 280 8.74 13.79 14.80
CA TYR A 280 9.56 14.55 13.85
C TYR A 280 8.88 15.90 13.60
N VAL A 281 9.63 16.97 13.77
CA VAL A 281 9.26 18.34 13.42
C VAL A 281 10.36 18.90 12.54
N GLN A 282 10.08 18.98 11.24
CA GLN A 282 11.00 19.54 10.26
C GLN A 282 10.53 20.96 9.97
N ASN A 283 11.29 21.97 10.41
CA ASN A 283 10.93 23.38 10.33
C ASN A 283 11.66 24.08 9.17
N LYS A 284 10.91 24.64 8.22
CA LYS A 284 11.42 25.42 7.06
C LYS A 284 12.41 24.66 6.16
N ASN A 285 12.29 23.34 6.09
CA ASN A 285 13.20 22.45 5.35
C ASN A 285 12.47 21.30 4.64
N VAL A 286 11.14 21.37 4.55
CA VAL A 286 10.31 20.52 3.68
C VAL A 286 9.52 21.45 2.79
N HIS A 287 9.66 21.34 1.48
CA HIS A 287 9.14 22.34 0.54
C HIS A 287 7.95 21.84 -0.28
N ASN A 288 7.64 20.55 -0.21
CA ASN A 288 6.58 19.94 -1.00
C ASN A 288 6.23 18.54 -0.45
N ILE A 289 5.14 17.96 -0.95
CA ILE A 289 4.68 16.61 -0.58
C ILE A 289 5.74 15.53 -0.91
N PRO A 290 6.41 15.54 -2.09
CA PRO A 290 7.50 14.61 -2.38
C PRO A 290 8.58 14.51 -1.31
N GLU A 291 9.04 15.63 -0.73
CA GLU A 291 10.03 15.62 0.34
C GLU A 291 9.51 15.00 1.63
N LEU A 292 8.24 15.21 1.99
CA LEU A 292 7.59 14.49 3.10
C LEU A 292 7.54 12.99 2.84
N LEU A 293 7.17 12.55 1.63
CA LEU A 293 7.12 11.13 1.27
C LEU A 293 8.50 10.48 1.41
N GLN A 294 9.55 11.13 0.89
CA GLN A 294 10.93 10.65 1.02
C GLN A 294 11.38 10.58 2.49
N SER A 295 11.05 11.60 3.29
CA SER A 295 11.29 11.61 4.74
C SER A 295 10.58 10.43 5.43
N PHE A 296 9.32 10.17 5.09
CA PHE A 296 8.58 9.01 5.58
C PHE A 296 9.26 7.69 5.23
N MET A 297 9.72 7.49 3.99
CA MET A 297 10.39 6.24 3.62
C MET A 297 11.64 5.96 4.45
N VAL A 298 12.41 7.01 4.78
CA VAL A 298 13.60 6.91 5.64
C VAL A 298 13.20 6.52 7.07
N HIS A 299 12.17 7.16 7.62
CA HIS A 299 11.87 7.10 9.04
C HIS A 299 10.78 6.09 9.45
N ARG A 300 10.04 5.48 8.50
CA ARG A 300 8.88 4.60 8.79
C ARG A 300 9.16 3.38 9.68
N LYS A 301 10.42 3.06 9.96
CA LYS A 301 10.86 1.95 10.82
C LYS A 301 11.60 2.41 12.07
N ASP A 302 11.75 3.71 12.29
CA ASP A 302 12.64 4.26 13.31
C ASP A 302 12.23 3.90 14.74
N LEU A 303 10.94 3.66 14.97
CA LEU A 303 10.42 3.22 16.27
C LEU A 303 10.33 1.69 16.39
N SER A 304 9.85 1.00 15.35
CA SER A 304 9.71 -0.47 15.37
C SER A 304 11.03 -1.23 15.21
N GLY A 305 12.06 -0.56 14.67
CA GLY A 305 13.30 -1.20 14.27
C GLY A 305 13.20 -1.94 12.93
N PRO A 306 14.29 -2.62 12.51
CA PRO A 306 14.28 -3.46 11.33
C PRO A 306 13.28 -4.62 11.49
N ASN A 307 12.70 -5.07 10.38
CA ASN A 307 11.85 -6.25 10.36
C ASN A 307 12.70 -7.53 10.48
N HIS A 308 12.06 -8.61 10.94
CA HIS A 308 12.73 -9.89 11.13
C HIS A 308 12.12 -10.99 10.25
N PRO A 309 12.20 -10.89 8.91
CA PRO A 309 11.62 -11.90 8.03
C PRO A 309 12.29 -13.27 8.24
N ARG A 310 11.55 -14.37 8.07
CA ARG A 310 12.06 -15.74 8.24
C ARG A 310 12.33 -16.46 6.92
N ASN A 311 13.48 -17.13 6.87
CA ASN A 311 13.86 -18.00 5.75
C ASN A 311 13.16 -19.35 5.89
N TRP A 312 12.06 -19.58 5.14
CA TRP A 312 11.30 -20.82 5.27
C TRP A 312 10.87 -21.46 3.93
N LEU A 313 10.68 -20.67 2.87
CA LEU A 313 10.19 -21.14 1.58
C LEU A 313 11.05 -20.61 0.43
N PRO A 314 12.01 -21.39 -0.10
CA PRO A 314 12.85 -20.93 -1.21
C PRO A 314 12.03 -20.50 -2.43
N MET A 315 12.47 -19.45 -3.13
CA MET A 315 11.81 -18.91 -4.33
C MET A 315 11.57 -20.00 -5.38
N SER A 316 12.57 -20.87 -5.60
CA SER A 316 12.45 -21.95 -6.58
C SER A 316 11.36 -22.97 -6.24
N TYR A 317 11.11 -23.19 -4.94
CA TYR A 317 10.08 -24.12 -4.48
C TYR A 317 8.69 -23.45 -4.52
N SER A 318 8.59 -22.18 -4.12
CA SER A 318 7.39 -21.34 -4.33
C SER A 318 6.95 -21.34 -5.80
N LEU A 319 7.89 -21.04 -6.72
CA LEU A 319 7.65 -21.05 -8.15
C LEU A 319 7.14 -22.40 -8.66
N GLN A 320 7.71 -23.51 -8.18
CA GLN A 320 7.26 -24.84 -8.56
C GLN A 320 5.78 -25.08 -8.20
N LEU A 321 5.38 -24.69 -6.98
CA LEU A 321 4.00 -24.87 -6.53
C LEU A 321 3.03 -23.98 -7.33
N ALA A 322 3.31 -22.68 -7.42
CA ALA A 322 2.43 -21.73 -8.11
C ALA A 322 2.33 -22.01 -9.62
N SER A 323 3.43 -22.35 -10.28
CA SER A 323 3.41 -22.73 -11.70
C SER A 323 2.67 -24.04 -11.96
N THR A 324 2.65 -24.97 -11.00
CA THR A 324 1.84 -26.19 -11.09
C THR A 324 0.35 -25.85 -11.08
N ILE A 325 -0.08 -24.95 -10.17
CA ILE A 325 -1.46 -24.46 -10.15
C ILE A 325 -1.81 -23.80 -11.49
N CYS A 326 -0.97 -22.85 -11.95
CA CYS A 326 -1.21 -22.15 -13.20
C CYS A 326 -1.28 -23.12 -14.39
N SER A 327 -0.33 -24.05 -14.53
CA SER A 327 -0.33 -25.07 -15.60
C SER A 327 -1.61 -25.92 -15.59
N ASN A 328 -2.17 -26.20 -14.42
CA ASN A 328 -3.42 -26.95 -14.24
C ASN A 328 -4.67 -26.10 -14.48
N ASN A 329 -4.56 -24.78 -14.57
CA ASN A 329 -5.65 -23.88 -14.92
C ASN A 329 -5.81 -23.68 -16.44
N PHE A 330 -4.94 -24.24 -17.29
CA PHE A 330 -5.13 -24.13 -18.74
C PHE A 330 -6.38 -24.89 -19.21
N ARG A 331 -7.25 -24.23 -19.97
CA ARG A 331 -8.48 -24.80 -20.54
C ARG A 331 -8.57 -24.49 -22.03
N ASP A 332 -9.15 -25.42 -22.77
CA ASP A 332 -9.65 -25.20 -24.13
C ASP A 332 -11.18 -25.03 -24.02
N LEU A 333 -11.69 -23.84 -24.32
CA LEU A 333 -13.11 -23.48 -24.23
C LEU A 333 -13.63 -23.04 -25.61
N PRO A 334 -14.96 -22.99 -25.84
CA PRO A 334 -15.51 -22.62 -27.16
C PRO A 334 -15.03 -21.26 -27.68
N VAL A 335 -14.85 -20.28 -26.78
CA VAL A 335 -14.40 -18.94 -27.15
C VAL A 335 -12.90 -18.87 -27.47
N GLY A 336 -12.09 -19.78 -26.92
CA GLY A 336 -10.63 -19.83 -27.06
C GLY A 336 -9.97 -20.64 -25.96
N SER A 337 -8.63 -20.69 -26.00
CA SER A 337 -7.83 -21.42 -25.00
C SER A 337 -7.00 -20.45 -24.16
N TYR A 338 -7.09 -20.58 -22.85
CA TYR A 338 -6.43 -19.69 -21.89
C TYR A 338 -6.25 -20.37 -20.53
N TYR A 339 -5.37 -19.80 -19.72
CA TYR A 339 -5.28 -20.09 -18.30
C TYR A 339 -6.44 -19.42 -17.56
N LEU A 340 -7.17 -20.16 -16.74
CA LEU A 340 -8.28 -19.60 -15.98
C LEU A 340 -7.79 -18.47 -15.06
N PRO A 341 -8.41 -17.29 -15.15
CA PRO A 341 -7.97 -16.09 -14.45
C PRO A 341 -8.32 -16.12 -12.96
N GLU A 342 -9.42 -16.81 -12.63
CA GLU A 342 -10.04 -16.88 -11.31
C GLU A 342 -10.64 -18.28 -11.11
N ASN A 343 -11.47 -18.45 -10.06
CA ASN A 343 -12.19 -19.69 -9.78
C ASN A 343 -13.40 -19.93 -10.71
N ASN A 344 -13.45 -19.27 -11.88
CA ASN A 344 -14.52 -19.39 -12.88
C ASN A 344 -13.93 -19.54 -14.30
N ASN A 345 -14.80 -19.86 -15.27
CA ASN A 345 -14.40 -20.10 -16.66
C ASN A 345 -14.32 -18.84 -17.54
N ASP A 346 -14.78 -17.68 -17.06
CA ASP A 346 -14.71 -16.45 -17.84
C ASP A 346 -13.27 -15.96 -17.94
N PHE A 347 -12.94 -15.23 -19.00
CA PHE A 347 -11.63 -14.62 -19.17
C PHE A 347 -11.65 -13.14 -18.80
N GLN A 348 -10.59 -12.71 -18.10
CA GLN A 348 -10.34 -11.32 -17.76
C GLN A 348 -8.94 -10.90 -18.26
N LEU A 349 -8.89 -9.86 -19.08
CA LEU A 349 -7.65 -9.28 -19.57
C LEU A 349 -7.12 -8.23 -18.59
N GLY A 350 -5.85 -8.29 -18.20
CA GLY A 350 -5.21 -7.34 -17.29
C GLY A 350 -5.75 -7.34 -15.85
N TRP A 351 -5.28 -6.37 -15.06
CA TRP A 351 -5.50 -6.19 -13.62
C TRP A 351 -5.00 -7.37 -12.76
N VAL A 352 -5.74 -8.48 -12.74
CA VAL A 352 -5.43 -9.70 -11.94
C VAL A 352 -5.07 -10.92 -12.80
N SER A 353 -5.10 -10.77 -14.13
CA SER A 353 -5.02 -11.89 -15.07
C SER A 353 -4.61 -11.43 -16.47
N GLY A 354 -4.44 -12.36 -17.41
CA GLY A 354 -4.54 -12.14 -18.84
C GLY A 354 -3.27 -11.51 -19.35
N MET A 355 -2.45 -12.31 -20.03
CA MET A 355 -1.06 -11.98 -20.38
C MET A 355 -0.13 -11.85 -19.17
N ILE A 356 -0.59 -11.37 -18.00
CA ILE A 356 0.24 -11.27 -16.80
C ILE A 356 0.68 -12.66 -16.33
N ASN A 357 -0.27 -13.58 -16.17
CA ASN A 357 -0.04 -14.95 -15.70
C ASN A 357 0.62 -15.85 -16.76
N THR A 358 0.55 -15.51 -18.05
CA THR A 358 1.28 -16.25 -19.09
C THR A 358 2.76 -15.92 -19.12
N PHE A 359 3.17 -14.73 -18.66
CA PHE A 359 4.57 -14.32 -18.67
C PHE A 359 5.49 -15.24 -17.86
N PRO A 360 5.20 -15.56 -16.58
CA PRO A 360 6.03 -16.51 -15.83
C PRO A 360 6.00 -17.90 -16.48
N MET A 361 4.87 -18.31 -17.08
CA MET A 361 4.74 -19.60 -17.76
C MET A 361 5.59 -19.69 -19.03
N LEU A 362 5.75 -18.58 -19.77
CA LEU A 362 6.69 -18.48 -20.89
C LEU A 362 8.14 -18.58 -20.37
N ALA A 363 8.46 -17.88 -19.29
CA ALA A 363 9.79 -17.85 -18.68
C ALA A 363 10.27 -19.19 -18.09
N LEU A 364 9.37 -20.17 -17.89
CA LEU A 364 9.75 -21.56 -17.58
C LEU A 364 10.49 -22.24 -18.73
N ASN A 365 10.44 -21.65 -19.94
CA ASN A 365 11.15 -22.07 -21.13
C ASN A 365 10.95 -23.55 -21.52
N ASN A 366 9.75 -24.08 -21.33
CA ASN A 366 9.39 -25.43 -21.79
C ASN A 366 8.38 -25.38 -22.94
N ALA A 367 8.40 -26.41 -23.79
CA ALA A 367 7.59 -26.44 -25.00
C ALA A 367 6.08 -26.46 -24.72
N LYS A 368 5.64 -27.14 -23.66
CA LYS A 368 4.23 -27.27 -23.29
C LYS A 368 3.63 -25.90 -22.95
N GLU A 369 4.23 -25.18 -22.01
CA GLU A 369 3.72 -23.89 -21.56
C GLU A 369 3.90 -22.83 -22.64
N ARG A 370 5.01 -22.84 -23.39
CA ARG A 370 5.18 -21.95 -24.55
C ARG A 370 4.06 -22.09 -25.57
N ASN A 371 3.65 -23.31 -25.93
CA ASN A 371 2.53 -23.53 -26.86
C ASN A 371 1.19 -23.02 -26.30
N ARG A 372 0.98 -23.12 -24.98
CA ARG A 372 -0.22 -22.62 -24.31
C ARG A 372 -0.27 -21.09 -24.27
N VAL A 373 0.87 -20.45 -23.99
CA VAL A 373 1.03 -19.00 -24.07
C VAL A 373 0.72 -18.50 -25.48
N ILE A 374 1.25 -19.15 -26.52
CA ILE A 374 0.94 -18.83 -27.93
C ILE A 374 -0.58 -18.84 -28.17
N LYS A 375 -1.27 -19.91 -27.74
CA LYS A 375 -2.74 -20.02 -27.88
C LYS A 375 -3.50 -18.89 -27.17
N GLU A 376 -3.11 -18.52 -25.96
CA GLU A 376 -3.78 -17.44 -25.22
C GLU A 376 -3.53 -16.07 -25.88
N LEU A 377 -2.30 -15.80 -26.33
CA LEU A 377 -1.99 -14.56 -27.06
C LEU A 377 -2.78 -14.47 -28.37
N ASP A 378 -2.91 -15.57 -29.11
CA ASP A 378 -3.75 -15.66 -30.32
C ASP A 378 -5.21 -15.39 -29.98
N PHE A 379 -5.74 -16.01 -28.92
CA PHE A 379 -7.10 -15.81 -28.45
C PHE A 379 -7.37 -14.34 -28.11
N VAL A 380 -6.56 -13.74 -27.23
CA VAL A 380 -6.76 -12.34 -26.79
C VAL A 380 -6.70 -11.38 -27.96
N THR A 381 -5.66 -11.48 -28.80
CA THR A 381 -5.47 -10.56 -29.93
C THR A 381 -6.49 -10.73 -31.04
N SER A 382 -7.16 -11.89 -31.12
CA SER A 382 -8.20 -12.16 -32.12
C SER A 382 -9.61 -11.85 -31.64
N LYS A 383 -9.90 -11.97 -30.34
CA LYS A 383 -11.26 -11.90 -29.80
C LYS A 383 -11.57 -10.63 -29.02
N LEU A 384 -10.57 -9.96 -28.45
CA LEU A 384 -10.80 -8.89 -27.48
C LEU A 384 -10.45 -7.49 -27.99
N GLN A 385 -9.76 -7.33 -29.13
CA GLN A 385 -9.42 -6.01 -29.65
C GLN A 385 -10.63 -5.35 -30.32
N GLY A 386 -11.07 -4.21 -29.79
CA GLY A 386 -12.10 -3.35 -30.38
C GLY A 386 -11.58 -2.52 -31.56
N GLU A 387 -12.50 -1.88 -32.27
CA GLU A 387 -12.23 -1.13 -33.51
C GLU A 387 -11.23 0.03 -33.31
N SER A 388 -11.26 0.67 -32.14
CA SER A 388 -10.32 1.75 -31.81
C SER A 388 -8.89 1.27 -31.56
N GLY A 389 -8.65 -0.04 -31.41
CA GLY A 389 -7.37 -0.63 -31.04
C GLY A 389 -7.21 -0.92 -29.54
N TYR A 390 -8.06 -0.34 -28.68
CA TYR A 390 -8.21 -0.79 -27.29
C TYR A 390 -8.88 -2.17 -27.22
N PHE A 391 -8.63 -2.88 -26.14
CA PHE A 391 -9.20 -4.18 -25.83
C PHE A 391 -10.38 -4.06 -24.86
N TYR A 392 -11.36 -4.96 -25.02
CA TYR A 392 -12.36 -5.25 -24.02
C TYR A 392 -11.72 -5.97 -22.82
N GLY A 393 -12.19 -5.66 -21.60
CA GLY A 393 -11.56 -6.13 -20.36
C GLY A 393 -11.98 -7.54 -19.90
N GLY A 394 -12.98 -8.15 -20.53
CA GLY A 394 -13.39 -9.51 -20.22
C GLY A 394 -14.37 -10.10 -21.23
N ILE A 395 -14.45 -11.43 -21.24
CA ILE A 395 -15.34 -12.22 -22.11
C ILE A 395 -15.74 -13.51 -21.39
N THR A 396 -16.99 -13.89 -21.49
CA THR A 396 -17.49 -15.14 -20.91
C THR A 396 -16.98 -16.35 -21.70
N ALA A 397 -17.02 -17.54 -21.09
CA ALA A 397 -16.59 -18.78 -21.74
C ALA A 397 -17.36 -19.12 -23.03
N ASP A 398 -18.58 -18.61 -23.19
CA ASP A 398 -19.45 -18.74 -24.37
C ASP A 398 -19.30 -17.59 -25.38
N GLY A 399 -18.49 -16.56 -25.08
CA GLY A 399 -18.10 -15.53 -26.04
C GLY A 399 -18.81 -14.18 -25.92
N LYS A 400 -19.52 -13.91 -24.82
CA LYS A 400 -20.13 -12.61 -24.56
C LYS A 400 -19.13 -11.67 -23.89
N LEU A 401 -18.88 -10.52 -24.50
CA LEU A 401 -18.03 -9.47 -23.91
C LEU A 401 -18.66 -8.95 -22.61
N ARG A 402 -17.82 -8.76 -21.58
CA ARG A 402 -18.24 -8.32 -20.26
C ARG A 402 -18.04 -6.80 -20.09
N PRO A 403 -19.05 -6.09 -19.55
CA PRO A 403 -18.93 -4.68 -19.23
C PRO A 403 -18.14 -4.45 -17.93
N GLU A 404 -17.54 -3.27 -17.80
CA GLU A 404 -16.87 -2.82 -16.57
C GLU A 404 -17.38 -1.43 -16.19
N LYS A 405 -17.85 -1.28 -14.95
CA LYS A 405 -18.41 -0.02 -14.41
C LYS A 405 -19.31 0.73 -15.40
N MET A 406 -20.21 0.01 -16.07
CA MET A 406 -21.19 0.63 -16.95
C MET A 406 -22.38 1.19 -16.19
N ASN A 407 -22.98 2.24 -16.74
CA ASN A 407 -24.25 2.77 -16.30
C ASN A 407 -25.32 2.53 -17.39
N PRO A 408 -26.57 2.15 -17.03
CA PRO A 408 -27.64 1.90 -17.99
C PRO A 408 -27.92 3.04 -18.99
N ALA A 409 -27.58 4.28 -18.65
CA ALA A 409 -27.72 5.43 -19.54
C ALA A 409 -26.73 5.42 -20.72
N TYR A 410 -25.65 4.63 -20.63
CA TYR A 410 -24.56 4.59 -21.61
C TYR A 410 -24.31 3.12 -22.02
N PRO A 411 -24.98 2.62 -23.07
CA PRO A 411 -25.02 1.19 -23.38
C PRO A 411 -23.76 0.65 -24.08
N GLU A 412 -22.81 1.51 -24.46
CA GLU A 412 -21.55 1.06 -25.04
C GLU A 412 -20.69 0.35 -24.00
N LEU A 413 -20.14 -0.81 -24.37
CA LEU A 413 -19.26 -1.59 -23.49
C LEU A 413 -18.02 -0.78 -23.13
N GLN A 414 -17.82 -0.60 -21.82
CA GLN A 414 -16.65 0.07 -21.26
C GLN A 414 -15.64 -0.97 -20.77
N ALA A 415 -14.36 -0.60 -20.86
CA ALA A 415 -13.26 -1.36 -20.30
C ALA A 415 -12.37 -0.46 -19.46
N MET A 416 -11.76 -1.04 -18.43
CA MET A 416 -10.83 -0.33 -17.58
C MET A 416 -9.56 0.02 -18.34
N VAL A 417 -9.08 1.25 -18.16
CA VAL A 417 -7.84 1.73 -18.79
C VAL A 417 -6.64 0.91 -18.31
N ARG A 418 -6.56 0.58 -17.01
CA ARG A 418 -5.52 -0.29 -16.44
C ARG A 418 -5.34 -1.58 -17.23
N LYS A 419 -6.42 -2.29 -17.52
CA LYS A 419 -6.36 -3.57 -18.25
C LYS A 419 -5.72 -3.44 -19.62
N ASN A 420 -5.95 -2.31 -20.28
CA ASN A 420 -5.31 -1.97 -21.55
C ASN A 420 -3.83 -1.56 -21.38
N CYS A 421 -3.47 -0.90 -20.28
CA CYS A 421 -2.07 -0.63 -19.95
C CYS A 421 -1.29 -1.93 -19.74
N ASP A 422 -1.85 -2.86 -18.98
CA ASP A 422 -1.28 -4.18 -18.75
C ASP A 422 -1.12 -4.93 -20.06
N ALA A 423 -2.17 -4.99 -20.90
CA ALA A 423 -2.09 -5.64 -22.21
C ALA A 423 -0.95 -5.08 -23.06
N LEU A 424 -0.77 -3.75 -23.11
CA LEU A 424 0.32 -3.12 -23.85
C LEU A 424 1.69 -3.51 -23.29
N LEU A 425 1.88 -3.36 -21.98
CA LEU A 425 3.15 -3.67 -21.32
C LEU A 425 3.53 -5.14 -21.51
N TRP A 426 2.61 -6.04 -21.18
CA TRP A 426 2.88 -7.47 -21.18
C TRP A 426 3.02 -8.03 -22.59
N LEU A 427 2.25 -7.59 -23.60
CA LEU A 427 2.47 -8.02 -24.99
C LEU A 427 3.91 -7.74 -25.44
N VAL A 428 4.42 -6.53 -25.17
CA VAL A 428 5.80 -6.19 -25.53
C VAL A 428 6.80 -7.02 -24.74
N LYS A 429 6.58 -7.22 -23.43
CA LYS A 429 7.42 -8.10 -22.61
C LYS A 429 7.44 -9.55 -23.14
N HIS A 430 6.32 -10.12 -23.57
CA HIS A 430 6.29 -11.47 -24.18
C HIS A 430 7.14 -11.52 -25.45
N MET A 431 6.97 -10.58 -26.37
CA MET A 431 7.76 -10.53 -27.60
C MET A 431 9.27 -10.36 -27.33
N MET A 432 9.63 -9.59 -26.31
CA MET A 432 11.01 -9.47 -25.85
C MET A 432 11.53 -10.79 -25.27
N LEU A 433 10.73 -11.50 -24.48
CA LEU A 433 11.11 -12.78 -23.87
C LEU A 433 11.27 -13.88 -24.92
N PHE A 434 10.33 -14.00 -25.88
CA PHE A 434 10.47 -14.91 -27.03
C PHE A 434 11.81 -14.70 -27.75
N LYS A 435 12.20 -13.44 -28.03
CA LYS A 435 13.49 -13.13 -28.65
C LYS A 435 14.67 -13.51 -27.75
N ALA A 436 14.59 -13.22 -26.46
CA ALA A 436 15.66 -13.51 -25.50
C ALA A 436 15.91 -15.01 -25.31
N GLU A 437 14.88 -15.84 -25.44
CA GLU A 437 14.95 -17.30 -25.34
C GLU A 437 15.24 -18.01 -26.68
N GLY A 438 15.38 -17.28 -27.79
CA GLY A 438 15.69 -17.86 -29.09
C GLY A 438 14.47 -18.36 -29.89
N TYR A 439 13.27 -17.87 -29.54
CA TYR A 439 11.99 -18.21 -30.16
C TYR A 439 11.34 -17.04 -30.90
N GLY A 440 12.13 -16.04 -31.32
CA GLY A 440 11.61 -14.84 -32.00
C GLY A 440 10.83 -15.14 -33.29
N GLN A 441 11.14 -16.24 -33.97
CA GLN A 441 10.43 -16.74 -35.15
C GLN A 441 8.99 -17.21 -34.87
N LEU A 442 8.64 -17.47 -33.60
CA LEU A 442 7.29 -17.86 -33.19
C LEU A 442 6.39 -16.65 -32.90
N ILE A 443 6.92 -15.43 -32.95
CA ILE A 443 6.13 -14.21 -32.75
C ILE A 443 5.18 -14.05 -33.94
N ASN A 444 3.88 -14.18 -33.67
CA ASN A 444 2.85 -14.00 -34.68
C ASN A 444 2.78 -12.51 -35.11
N PRO A 445 2.88 -12.19 -36.42
CA PRO A 445 2.72 -10.82 -36.91
C PRO A 445 1.41 -10.14 -36.48
N HIS A 446 0.35 -10.91 -36.23
CA HIS A 446 -0.91 -10.40 -35.70
C HIS A 446 -0.75 -9.79 -34.31
N TRP A 447 0.09 -10.37 -33.44
CA TRP A 447 0.35 -9.81 -32.10
C TRP A 447 1.08 -8.48 -32.20
N GLU A 448 2.07 -8.38 -33.10
CA GLU A 448 2.76 -7.12 -33.36
C GLU A 448 1.79 -6.05 -33.86
N GLN A 449 0.89 -6.42 -34.78
CA GLN A 449 -0.11 -5.49 -35.30
C GLN A 449 -1.12 -5.06 -34.24
N ALA A 450 -1.61 -5.98 -33.41
CA ALA A 450 -2.52 -5.68 -32.30
C ALA A 450 -1.85 -4.74 -31.29
N THR A 451 -0.57 -4.97 -30.96
CA THR A 451 0.22 -4.12 -30.07
C THR A 451 0.39 -2.71 -30.65
N LYS A 452 0.73 -2.58 -31.94
CA LYS A 452 0.83 -1.28 -32.63
C LYS A 452 -0.49 -0.52 -32.60
N LYS A 453 -1.62 -1.20 -32.82
CA LYS A 453 -2.96 -0.59 -32.75
C LYS A 453 -3.27 -0.06 -31.35
N LEU A 454 -2.95 -0.82 -30.31
CA LEU A 454 -3.15 -0.40 -28.92
C LEU A 454 -2.27 0.81 -28.54
N ALA A 455 -0.97 0.78 -28.88
CA ALA A 455 -0.07 1.92 -28.67
C ALA A 455 -0.56 3.17 -29.41
N ALA A 456 -1.04 3.01 -30.64
CA ALA A 456 -1.64 4.09 -31.41
C ALA A 456 -2.96 4.60 -30.81
N ALA A 457 -3.77 3.73 -30.20
CA ALA A 457 -4.99 4.11 -29.50
C ALA A 457 -4.70 5.01 -28.30
N PHE A 458 -3.79 4.60 -27.41
CA PHE A 458 -3.30 5.43 -26.31
C PHE A 458 -2.75 6.78 -26.80
N THR A 459 -1.94 6.76 -27.86
CA THR A 459 -1.37 7.98 -28.46
C THR A 459 -2.45 8.93 -28.98
N ARG A 460 -3.51 8.40 -29.63
CA ARG A 460 -4.64 9.22 -30.10
C ARG A 460 -5.44 9.80 -28.94
N THR A 461 -5.79 8.98 -27.94
CA THR A 461 -6.51 9.43 -26.75
C THR A 461 -5.75 10.55 -26.03
N TRP A 462 -4.44 10.38 -25.83
CA TRP A 462 -3.59 11.41 -25.22
C TRP A 462 -3.63 12.72 -26.00
N LYS A 463 -3.42 12.66 -27.32
CA LYS A 463 -3.44 13.86 -28.17
C LYS A 463 -4.79 14.57 -28.19
N ALA A 464 -5.88 13.83 -28.03
CA ALA A 464 -7.23 14.40 -28.02
C ALA A 464 -7.63 15.00 -26.66
N HIS A 465 -7.22 14.38 -25.56
CA HIS A 465 -7.78 14.68 -24.23
C HIS A 465 -6.76 15.07 -23.16
N GLY A 466 -5.45 14.87 -23.40
CA GLY A 466 -4.39 15.11 -22.41
C GLY A 466 -4.46 14.19 -21.18
N GLN A 467 -5.21 13.10 -21.25
CA GLN A 467 -5.33 12.08 -20.21
C GLN A 467 -5.85 10.76 -20.81
N PHE A 468 -5.70 9.66 -20.07
CA PHE A 468 -6.23 8.34 -20.49
C PHE A 468 -7.60 8.00 -19.88
N GLY A 469 -7.98 8.65 -18.77
CA GLY A 469 -9.20 8.34 -18.02
C GLY A 469 -9.09 7.10 -17.12
N GLN A 470 -10.21 6.73 -16.49
CA GLN A 470 -10.39 5.50 -15.71
C GLN A 470 -10.97 4.36 -16.56
N TYR A 471 -11.98 4.67 -17.36
CA TYR A 471 -12.68 3.74 -18.23
C TYR A 471 -12.79 4.32 -19.65
N ILE A 472 -12.65 3.45 -20.65
CA ILE A 472 -12.72 3.79 -22.08
C ILE A 472 -13.73 2.89 -22.77
N VAL A 473 -14.21 3.30 -23.94
CA VAL A 473 -15.03 2.45 -24.83
C VAL A 473 -14.10 1.82 -25.86
N PRO A 474 -13.81 0.49 -25.82
CA PRO A 474 -12.87 -0.12 -26.76
C PRO A 474 -13.28 -0.04 -28.23
N LYS A 475 -14.58 0.09 -28.50
CA LYS A 475 -15.10 0.27 -29.86
C LYS A 475 -14.66 1.62 -30.45
N THR A 476 -14.90 2.72 -29.74
CA THR A 476 -14.73 4.09 -30.27
C THR A 476 -13.43 4.76 -29.85
N GLY A 477 -12.87 4.35 -28.70
CA GLY A 477 -11.70 4.97 -28.06
C GLY A 477 -12.05 6.19 -27.20
N GLU A 478 -13.34 6.47 -27.00
CA GLU A 478 -13.81 7.55 -26.15
C GLU A 478 -13.57 7.23 -24.67
N ILE A 479 -13.19 8.25 -23.88
CA ILE A 479 -13.07 8.13 -22.43
C ILE A 479 -14.47 8.21 -21.81
N ALA A 480 -14.88 7.13 -21.15
CA ALA A 480 -16.17 7.05 -20.46
C ALA A 480 -16.13 7.69 -19.08
N VAL A 481 -15.02 7.57 -18.34
CA VAL A 481 -14.83 8.20 -17.03
C VAL A 481 -13.43 8.81 -16.96
N TYR A 482 -13.34 10.09 -16.60
CA TYR A 482 -12.11 10.88 -16.58
C TYR A 482 -11.47 10.94 -15.18
N ASN A 483 -10.33 11.63 -15.06
CA ASN A 483 -9.75 12.11 -13.80
C ASN A 483 -9.34 11.06 -12.75
N SER A 484 -8.66 10.00 -13.19
CA SER A 484 -7.95 9.06 -12.31
C SER A 484 -6.51 8.85 -12.77
N THR A 485 -5.78 8.00 -12.06
CA THR A 485 -4.47 7.51 -12.50
C THR A 485 -4.53 6.10 -13.07
N ALA A 486 -5.70 5.53 -13.42
CA ALA A 486 -5.81 4.16 -13.93
C ALA A 486 -4.94 3.85 -15.18
N GLY A 487 -4.45 4.90 -15.84
CA GLY A 487 -3.47 4.83 -16.93
C GLY A 487 -2.01 4.95 -16.51
N ALA A 488 -1.63 4.89 -15.23
CA ALA A 488 -0.26 5.19 -14.81
C ALA A 488 0.78 4.16 -15.26
N ILE A 489 0.36 2.96 -15.69
CA ILE A 489 1.24 1.96 -16.33
C ILE A 489 1.39 2.21 -17.85
N ALA A 490 0.50 2.97 -18.48
CA ALA A 490 0.55 3.23 -19.92
C ALA A 490 1.89 3.82 -20.39
N PRO A 491 2.54 4.76 -19.68
CA PRO A 491 3.86 5.25 -20.08
C PRO A 491 4.91 4.14 -20.19
N ALA A 492 4.94 3.16 -19.29
CA ALA A 492 5.84 2.00 -19.42
C ALA A 492 5.56 1.24 -20.72
N GLY A 493 4.31 0.85 -20.94
CA GLY A 493 3.90 0.11 -22.14
C GLY A 493 4.24 0.86 -23.44
N LEU A 494 4.00 2.18 -23.47
CA LEU A 494 4.34 3.03 -24.62
C LEU A 494 5.84 3.18 -24.82
N ALA A 495 6.64 3.32 -23.76
CA ALA A 495 8.10 3.40 -23.86
C ALA A 495 8.71 2.08 -24.40
N LEU A 496 8.23 0.94 -23.90
CA LEU A 496 8.64 -0.38 -24.40
C LEU A 496 8.22 -0.57 -25.86
N ALA A 497 6.97 -0.25 -26.21
CA ALA A 497 6.47 -0.34 -27.58
C ALA A 497 7.24 0.59 -28.53
N ALA A 498 7.54 1.83 -28.10
CA ALA A 498 8.32 2.79 -28.87
C ALA A 498 9.70 2.24 -29.22
N ALA A 499 10.39 1.64 -28.24
CA ALA A 499 11.69 1.04 -28.44
C ALA A 499 11.62 -0.21 -29.34
N TYR A 500 10.64 -1.10 -29.10
CA TYR A 500 10.48 -2.34 -29.86
C TYR A 500 10.14 -2.08 -31.33
N PHE A 501 9.23 -1.15 -31.62
CA PHE A 501 8.75 -0.83 -32.97
C PHE A 501 9.44 0.37 -33.62
N LYS A 502 10.41 0.99 -32.94
CA LYS A 502 11.13 2.19 -33.39
C LYS A 502 10.19 3.35 -33.72
N ARG A 503 9.32 3.69 -32.75
CA ARG A 503 8.30 4.74 -32.86
C ARG A 503 8.51 5.85 -31.83
N PRO A 504 9.35 6.86 -32.13
CA PRO A 504 9.67 7.93 -31.18
C PRO A 504 8.43 8.72 -30.74
N GLU A 505 7.39 8.80 -31.58
CA GLU A 505 6.15 9.50 -31.26
C GLU A 505 5.40 8.90 -30.05
N TRP A 506 5.56 7.59 -29.80
CA TRP A 506 4.96 6.92 -28.64
C TRP A 506 5.76 7.19 -27.37
N LEU A 507 7.08 7.30 -27.47
CA LEU A 507 7.95 7.67 -26.35
C LEU A 507 7.67 9.11 -25.91
N GLU A 508 7.41 10.01 -26.85
CA GLU A 508 7.02 11.39 -26.54
C GLU A 508 5.72 11.44 -25.72
N VAL A 509 4.69 10.68 -26.14
CA VAL A 509 3.44 10.57 -25.36
C VAL A 509 3.69 9.94 -23.99
N ALA A 510 4.53 8.92 -23.89
CA ALA A 510 4.89 8.32 -22.60
C ALA A 510 5.50 9.36 -21.64
N ILE A 511 6.42 10.19 -22.14
CA ILE A 511 7.05 11.27 -21.38
C ILE A 511 6.01 12.30 -20.91
N GLN A 512 5.16 12.77 -21.81
CA GLN A 512 4.13 13.77 -21.49
C GLN A 512 3.13 13.22 -20.45
N ALA A 513 2.68 11.98 -20.63
CA ALA A 513 1.74 11.34 -19.73
C ALA A 513 2.32 11.09 -18.34
N ALA A 514 3.56 10.63 -18.25
CA ALA A 514 4.21 10.45 -16.97
C ALA A 514 4.48 11.79 -16.26
N ASP A 515 4.88 12.84 -16.97
CA ASP A 515 5.06 14.15 -16.34
C ASP A 515 3.73 14.70 -15.82
N TYR A 516 2.64 14.57 -16.60
CA TYR A 516 1.30 14.95 -16.17
C TYR A 516 0.87 14.24 -14.89
N TYR A 517 0.95 12.90 -14.82
CA TYR A 517 0.61 12.15 -13.61
C TYR A 517 1.51 12.50 -12.43
N TYR A 518 2.80 12.73 -12.66
CA TYR A 518 3.72 13.13 -11.60
C TYR A 518 3.33 14.49 -11.01
N GLN A 519 3.08 15.50 -11.85
CA GLN A 519 2.74 16.84 -11.36
C GLN A 519 1.35 16.89 -10.72
N ARG A 520 0.35 16.33 -11.39
CA ARG A 520 -1.04 16.39 -10.96
C ARG A 520 -1.29 15.55 -9.72
N ASP A 521 -0.81 14.30 -9.69
CA ASP A 521 -1.21 13.33 -8.67
C ASP A 521 -0.15 13.20 -7.57
N VAL A 522 1.13 13.05 -7.93
CA VAL A 522 2.20 12.86 -6.92
C VAL A 522 2.58 14.17 -6.24
N VAL A 523 2.89 15.22 -7.00
CA VAL A 523 3.36 16.50 -6.44
C VAL A 523 2.22 17.28 -5.80
N SER A 524 1.07 17.34 -6.46
CA SER A 524 -0.04 18.21 -6.02
C SER A 524 -1.05 17.49 -5.10
N GLN A 525 -1.25 16.17 -5.24
CA GLN A 525 -2.19 15.42 -4.41
C GLN A 525 -1.51 14.48 -3.41
N GLY A 526 -0.25 14.08 -3.63
CA GLY A 526 0.42 13.12 -2.77
C GLY A 526 -0.20 11.73 -2.80
N LEU A 527 -0.82 11.33 -3.90
CA LEU A 527 -1.44 10.02 -4.08
C LEU A 527 -1.50 9.62 -5.56
N THR A 528 -1.80 8.35 -5.79
CA THR A 528 -2.29 7.80 -7.06
C THR A 528 -3.50 6.93 -6.74
N GLY A 529 -4.45 6.79 -7.68
CA GLY A 529 -5.70 6.03 -7.46
C GLY A 529 -6.48 5.63 -8.71
N GLY A 530 -7.47 4.75 -8.51
CA GLY A 530 -8.43 4.27 -9.50
C GLY A 530 -7.98 3.08 -10.35
N HIS A 531 -6.98 2.32 -9.90
CA HIS A 531 -6.40 1.21 -10.66
C HIS A 531 -6.96 -0.19 -10.35
N CYS A 532 -7.63 -0.39 -9.22
CA CYS A 532 -8.29 -1.66 -8.91
C CYS A 532 -9.67 -1.72 -9.58
N GLY A 533 -10.06 -2.89 -10.09
CA GLY A 533 -11.33 -3.06 -10.83
C GLY A 533 -12.59 -3.01 -9.96
N ASP A 534 -12.41 -3.04 -8.64
CA ASP A 534 -13.44 -3.17 -7.60
C ASP A 534 -13.49 -1.97 -6.63
N ILE A 535 -12.86 -0.84 -7.00
CA ILE A 535 -12.85 0.40 -6.22
C ILE A 535 -13.33 1.59 -7.07
N SER A 536 -13.56 2.75 -6.44
CA SER A 536 -13.87 4.00 -7.15
C SER A 536 -12.60 4.64 -7.73
N MET A 537 -12.38 5.96 -7.58
CA MET A 537 -11.07 6.59 -7.85
C MET A 537 -10.19 6.61 -6.59
N ASP A 538 -10.46 5.70 -5.66
CA ASP A 538 -9.78 5.56 -4.38
C ASP A 538 -8.26 5.46 -4.56
N ALA A 539 -7.51 6.06 -3.64
CA ALA A 539 -6.06 5.90 -3.62
C ALA A 539 -5.72 4.42 -3.39
N ASP A 540 -4.78 3.89 -4.16
CA ASP A 540 -4.48 2.46 -4.18
C ASP A 540 -3.00 2.17 -4.44
N SER A 541 -2.52 1.02 -3.95
CA SER A 541 -1.11 0.64 -4.11
C SER A 541 -0.79 0.21 -5.53
N GLU A 542 -1.73 -0.36 -6.27
CA GLU A 542 -1.49 -0.86 -7.62
C GLU A 542 -1.11 0.27 -8.59
N SER A 543 -1.76 1.41 -8.45
CA SER A 543 -1.45 2.65 -9.14
C SER A 543 -0.07 3.19 -8.77
N ALA A 544 0.28 3.11 -7.49
CA ALA A 544 1.54 3.62 -7.00
C ALA A 544 2.72 2.81 -7.55
N PHE A 545 2.62 1.49 -7.45
CA PHE A 545 3.61 0.55 -7.97
C PHE A 545 3.64 0.54 -9.49
N GLY A 546 2.49 0.61 -10.15
CA GLY A 546 2.38 0.71 -11.60
C GLY A 546 3.02 1.98 -12.16
N PHE A 547 2.86 3.11 -11.47
CA PHE A 547 3.51 4.35 -11.90
C PHE A 547 5.02 4.31 -11.69
N LEU A 548 5.51 3.61 -10.66
CA LEU A 548 6.94 3.40 -10.48
C LEU A 548 7.57 2.64 -11.66
N GLU A 549 6.90 1.61 -12.18
CA GLU A 549 7.32 0.91 -13.39
C GLU A 549 7.43 1.88 -14.59
N SER A 550 6.46 2.77 -14.78
CA SER A 550 6.50 3.81 -15.82
C SER A 550 7.70 4.75 -15.70
N LEU A 551 7.98 5.26 -14.50
CA LEU A 551 9.13 6.15 -14.28
C LEU A 551 10.47 5.43 -14.53
N MET A 552 10.57 4.16 -14.11
CA MET A 552 11.77 3.35 -14.34
C MET A 552 11.92 2.93 -15.81
N ALA A 553 10.84 2.67 -16.53
CA ALA A 553 10.85 2.44 -17.97
C ALA A 553 11.34 3.68 -18.73
N LEU A 554 10.85 4.87 -18.37
CA LEU A 554 11.31 6.12 -18.97
C LEU A 554 12.80 6.37 -18.69
N TYR A 555 13.27 6.15 -17.45
CA TYR A 555 14.70 6.19 -17.16
C TYR A 555 15.50 5.18 -18.01
N HIS A 556 14.98 3.96 -18.19
CA HIS A 556 15.63 2.92 -18.98
C HIS A 556 15.88 3.36 -20.44
N TYR A 557 14.86 3.91 -21.09
CA TYR A 557 14.90 4.24 -22.52
C TYR A 557 15.42 5.64 -22.84
N THR A 558 15.26 6.61 -21.92
CA THR A 558 15.72 8.00 -22.14
C THR A 558 17.09 8.29 -21.50
N ARG A 559 17.46 7.56 -20.45
CA ARG A 559 18.61 7.83 -19.58
C ARG A 559 18.57 9.17 -18.85
N ASP A 560 17.43 9.86 -18.89
CA ASP A 560 17.25 11.09 -18.14
C ASP A 560 17.06 10.77 -16.65
N LYS A 561 18.00 11.28 -15.84
CA LYS A 561 18.02 11.09 -14.38
C LYS A 561 16.88 11.83 -13.68
N SER A 562 16.18 12.73 -14.34
CA SER A 562 14.97 13.35 -13.78
C SER A 562 13.91 12.28 -13.45
N TRP A 563 13.76 11.25 -14.30
CA TRP A 563 12.88 10.12 -14.05
C TRP A 563 13.31 9.28 -12.87
N LEU A 564 14.63 9.14 -12.64
CA LEU A 564 15.14 8.44 -11.48
C LEU A 564 14.77 9.16 -10.18
N LYS A 565 14.91 10.49 -10.13
CA LYS A 565 14.49 11.29 -8.96
C LYS A 565 13.00 11.17 -8.70
N LYS A 566 12.18 11.22 -9.74
CA LYS A 566 10.73 11.00 -9.66
C LYS A 566 10.41 9.58 -9.16
N ALA A 567 11.17 8.58 -9.61
CA ALA A 567 11.03 7.19 -9.15
C ALA A 567 11.40 7.02 -7.66
N GLU A 568 12.39 7.76 -7.14
CA GLU A 568 12.71 7.75 -5.71
C GLU A 568 11.54 8.28 -4.85
N VAL A 569 10.87 9.33 -5.30
CA VAL A 569 9.64 9.85 -4.67
C VAL A 569 8.50 8.84 -4.78
N GLN A 570 8.30 8.27 -5.97
CA GLN A 570 7.23 7.31 -6.21
C GLN A 570 7.43 6.03 -5.39
N ALA A 571 8.67 5.56 -5.22
CA ALA A 571 8.99 4.44 -4.35
C ALA A 571 8.71 4.77 -2.87
N ALA A 572 8.87 6.03 -2.47
CA ALA A 572 8.49 6.48 -1.15
C ALA A 572 6.96 6.45 -0.95
N LEU A 573 6.18 6.85 -1.95
CA LEU A 573 4.72 6.64 -1.97
C LEU A 573 4.36 5.14 -1.98
N CYS A 574 5.08 4.29 -2.71
CA CYS A 574 4.86 2.84 -2.65
C CYS A 574 5.07 2.29 -1.23
N ALA A 575 6.09 2.78 -0.52
CA ALA A 575 6.40 2.35 0.84
C ALA A 575 5.33 2.74 1.88
N THR A 576 4.44 3.70 1.59
CA THR A 576 3.29 4.02 2.46
C THR A 576 2.20 2.96 2.41
N TRP A 577 2.25 2.04 1.45
CA TRP A 577 1.30 0.93 1.31
C TRP A 577 1.80 -0.40 1.91
N THR A 578 3.07 -0.47 2.30
CA THR A 578 3.70 -1.74 2.72
C THR A 578 3.88 -1.80 4.23
N LEU A 579 3.42 -2.86 4.90
CA LEU A 579 3.61 -3.08 6.34
C LEU A 579 5.09 -2.90 6.72
N SER A 580 5.39 -1.92 7.57
CA SER A 580 6.76 -1.52 7.91
C SER A 580 7.30 -2.12 9.21
N TYR A 581 6.51 -2.94 9.88
CA TYR A 581 6.78 -3.49 11.21
C TYR A 581 6.32 -4.95 11.31
N ASP A 582 6.92 -5.70 12.23
CA ASP A 582 6.52 -7.08 12.56
C ASP A 582 5.18 -7.06 13.31
N ALA A 583 4.08 -7.03 12.56
CA ALA A 583 2.73 -6.90 13.11
C ALA A 583 2.37 -8.06 14.04
N VAL A 584 1.79 -7.73 15.20
CA VAL A 584 1.37 -8.70 16.19
C VAL A 584 -0.12 -8.97 16.08
N PHE A 585 -0.45 -10.22 15.75
CA PHE A 585 -1.82 -10.69 15.53
C PHE A 585 -2.43 -11.32 16.80
N PRO A 586 -3.77 -11.50 16.88
CA PRO A 586 -4.42 -12.20 17.97
C PRO A 586 -3.89 -13.64 18.12
N LYS A 587 -3.61 -14.11 19.35
CA LYS A 587 -2.96 -15.41 19.59
C LYS A 587 -3.67 -16.62 18.95
N ASN A 588 -4.99 -16.54 18.82
CA ASN A 588 -5.81 -17.62 18.26
C ASN A 588 -6.04 -17.49 16.75
N SER A 589 -5.50 -16.45 16.10
CA SER A 589 -5.60 -16.27 14.66
C SER A 589 -4.69 -17.25 13.91
N GLN A 590 -4.96 -17.50 12.64
CA GLN A 590 -4.13 -18.40 11.83
C GLN A 590 -2.68 -17.90 11.69
N ILE A 591 -2.49 -16.61 11.38
CA ILE A 591 -1.16 -15.99 11.21
C ILE A 591 -0.32 -16.15 12.48
N ALA A 592 -0.91 -15.91 13.66
CA ALA A 592 -0.20 -16.09 14.92
C ALA A 592 0.16 -17.56 15.20
N ARG A 593 -0.76 -18.51 14.96
CA ARG A 593 -0.50 -19.94 15.16
C ARG A 593 0.57 -20.51 14.22
N LEU A 594 0.65 -19.98 13.00
CA LEU A 594 1.69 -20.32 12.03
C LEU A 594 3.01 -19.55 12.27
N ASN A 595 3.02 -18.63 13.24
CA ASN A 595 4.13 -17.73 13.54
C ASN A 595 4.55 -16.89 12.32
N CYS A 596 3.61 -16.47 11.47
CA CYS A 596 3.87 -15.71 10.25
C CYS A 596 4.35 -14.29 10.52
N HIS A 597 5.39 -13.86 9.81
CA HIS A 597 5.95 -12.51 9.87
C HIS A 597 5.49 -11.72 8.64
N MET A 598 4.45 -10.91 8.80
CA MET A 598 3.76 -10.23 7.69
C MET A 598 4.31 -8.85 7.31
N ALA A 599 5.45 -8.45 7.89
CA ALA A 599 6.10 -7.21 7.47
C ALA A 599 6.49 -7.31 6.00
N GLY A 600 5.99 -6.39 5.16
CA GLY A 600 6.06 -6.51 3.70
C GLY A 600 4.73 -6.75 2.99
N ALA A 601 3.66 -7.16 3.69
CA ALA A 601 2.35 -7.25 3.06
C ALA A 601 1.89 -5.86 2.58
N VAL A 602 1.23 -5.81 1.42
CA VAL A 602 0.91 -4.57 0.71
C VAL A 602 -0.59 -4.30 0.79
N PHE A 603 -0.99 -3.18 1.39
CA PHE A 603 -2.39 -2.75 1.42
C PHE A 603 -2.91 -2.49 0.00
N ALA A 604 -4.11 -2.98 -0.31
CA ALA A 604 -4.68 -2.86 -1.65
C ALA A 604 -5.08 -1.41 -1.97
N SER A 605 -5.96 -0.81 -1.17
CA SER A 605 -6.46 0.54 -1.37
C SER A 605 -7.10 1.11 -0.10
N ILE A 606 -7.39 2.42 -0.11
CA ILE A 606 -8.13 3.06 0.99
C ILE A 606 -9.56 2.50 1.12
N GLN A 607 -10.18 1.98 0.05
CA GLN A 607 -11.48 1.32 0.12
C GLN A 607 -11.33 -0.09 0.72
N ASN A 608 -10.41 -0.89 0.17
CA ASN A 608 -10.31 -2.32 0.45
C ASN A 608 -9.64 -2.65 1.78
N LYS A 609 -8.81 -1.77 2.35
CA LYS A 609 -8.26 -1.80 3.74
C LYS A 609 -7.68 -3.11 4.27
N HIS A 610 -7.46 -4.09 3.40
CA HIS A 610 -6.75 -5.33 3.64
C HIS A 610 -5.40 -5.29 2.95
N ALA A 611 -4.47 -6.10 3.46
CA ALA A 611 -3.19 -6.31 2.83
C ALA A 611 -3.20 -7.58 1.97
N ALA A 612 -2.41 -7.57 0.93
CA ALA A 612 -2.15 -8.69 0.06
C ALA A 612 -0.71 -9.19 0.25
N PRO A 613 -0.42 -10.45 -0.11
CA PRO A 613 0.90 -11.05 0.07
C PRO A 613 2.00 -10.43 -0.79
N GLY A 614 1.70 -9.52 -1.71
CA GLY A 614 2.72 -8.78 -2.45
C GLY A 614 2.11 -7.71 -3.36
N ILE A 615 2.92 -7.16 -4.24
CA ILE A 615 2.48 -6.15 -5.21
C ILE A 615 1.52 -6.82 -6.20
N CYS A 616 0.35 -6.22 -6.44
CA CYS A 616 -0.62 -6.77 -7.39
C CYS A 616 0.01 -6.91 -8.77
N THR A 617 0.00 -8.14 -9.28
CA THR A 617 0.43 -8.52 -10.64
C THR A 617 1.80 -8.00 -11.09
N SER A 618 2.73 -7.85 -10.14
CA SER A 618 4.08 -7.37 -10.39
C SER A 618 5.12 -8.08 -9.51
N SER A 619 6.34 -8.20 -10.02
CA SER A 619 7.52 -8.67 -9.28
C SER A 619 8.17 -7.60 -8.41
N GLY A 620 7.90 -6.32 -8.65
CA GLY A 620 8.68 -5.23 -8.06
C GLY A 620 10.10 -5.12 -8.62
N ASP A 621 10.42 -5.71 -9.78
CA ASP A 621 11.75 -5.66 -10.39
C ASP A 621 12.25 -4.22 -10.67
N TYR A 622 11.35 -3.26 -10.87
CA TYR A 622 11.68 -1.84 -10.96
C TYR A 622 12.23 -1.25 -9.65
N LEU A 623 11.85 -1.76 -8.47
CA LEU A 623 12.51 -1.40 -7.21
C LEU A 623 13.94 -1.93 -7.19
N PHE A 624 14.17 -3.13 -7.73
CA PHE A 624 15.51 -3.68 -7.84
C PHE A 624 16.35 -2.87 -8.82
N LYS A 625 15.79 -2.46 -9.97
CA LYS A 625 16.44 -1.54 -10.91
C LYS A 625 16.74 -0.18 -10.28
N LEU A 626 15.83 0.35 -9.45
CA LEU A 626 16.01 1.60 -8.71
C LEU A 626 17.14 1.47 -7.68
N TYR A 627 17.17 0.37 -6.92
CA TYR A 627 18.29 0.04 -6.03
C TYR A 627 19.63 -0.01 -6.77
N ARG A 628 19.70 -0.70 -7.92
CA ARG A 628 20.92 -0.76 -8.73
C ARG A 628 21.39 0.63 -9.18
N ALA A 629 20.46 1.49 -9.58
CA ALA A 629 20.76 2.80 -10.13
C ALA A 629 21.16 3.83 -9.06
N THR A 630 20.61 3.74 -7.84
CA THR A 630 20.81 4.72 -6.76
C THR A 630 21.79 4.24 -5.68
N GLY A 631 21.89 2.92 -5.48
CA GLY A 631 22.59 2.31 -4.35
C GLY A 631 21.86 2.42 -3.01
N ASN A 632 20.65 2.98 -2.96
CA ASN A 632 19.90 3.19 -1.72
C ASN A 632 19.33 1.86 -1.19
N PRO A 633 19.81 1.35 -0.03
CA PRO A 633 19.44 0.03 0.47
C PRO A 633 17.96 -0.12 0.83
N LEU A 634 17.25 0.98 1.09
CA LEU A 634 15.83 0.95 1.48
C LEU A 634 14.94 0.27 0.42
N TYR A 635 15.31 0.37 -0.86
CA TYR A 635 14.60 -0.31 -1.94
C TYR A 635 14.81 -1.83 -1.92
N ALA A 636 16.04 -2.28 -1.62
CA ALA A 636 16.34 -3.70 -1.45
C ALA A 636 15.65 -4.27 -0.20
N ASP A 637 15.63 -3.50 0.89
CA ASP A 637 14.96 -3.91 2.13
C ASP A 637 13.44 -4.02 1.93
N LEU A 638 12.83 -3.09 1.18
CA LEU A 638 11.41 -3.14 0.81
C LEU A 638 11.07 -4.39 0.00
N ILE A 639 11.89 -4.74 -1.00
CA ILE A 639 11.71 -5.97 -1.79
C ILE A 639 11.81 -7.19 -0.88
N ARG A 640 12.83 -7.24 -0.02
CA ARG A 640 13.04 -8.36 0.90
C ARG A 640 11.83 -8.57 1.80
N ASP A 641 11.29 -7.50 2.38
CA ASP A 641 10.08 -7.57 3.20
C ASP A 641 8.90 -8.14 2.39
N ILE A 642 8.60 -7.56 1.22
CA ILE A 642 7.46 -7.97 0.37
C ILE A 642 7.55 -9.44 0.00
N GLN A 643 8.71 -9.89 -0.45
CA GLN A 643 8.91 -11.28 -0.87
C GLN A 643 8.76 -12.26 0.30
N HIS A 644 9.26 -11.90 1.49
CA HIS A 644 9.11 -12.78 2.65
C HIS A 644 7.67 -12.81 3.15
N ALA A 645 6.96 -11.67 3.16
CA ALA A 645 5.54 -11.64 3.48
C ALA A 645 4.70 -12.47 2.48
N HIS A 646 5.11 -12.52 1.20
CA HIS A 646 4.47 -13.37 0.21
C HIS A 646 4.55 -14.84 0.59
N ALA A 647 5.78 -15.32 0.83
CA ALA A 647 6.04 -16.69 1.21
C ALA A 647 5.16 -17.12 2.39
N GLU A 648 5.02 -16.28 3.41
CA GLU A 648 4.20 -16.53 4.61
C GLU A 648 2.72 -16.83 4.33
N ALA A 649 2.17 -16.30 3.24
CA ALA A 649 0.77 -16.51 2.86
C ALA A 649 0.57 -17.77 1.99
N VAL A 650 1.65 -18.37 1.47
CA VAL A 650 1.58 -19.54 0.59
C VAL A 650 1.17 -20.78 1.37
N ASN A 651 0.15 -21.48 0.88
CA ASN A 651 -0.34 -22.72 1.47
C ASN A 651 0.60 -23.89 1.14
N VAL A 652 1.24 -24.47 2.16
CA VAL A 652 2.19 -25.60 2.04
C VAL A 652 1.83 -26.70 3.05
N PRO A 653 0.83 -27.55 2.75
CA PRO A 653 0.42 -28.63 3.64
C PRO A 653 1.46 -29.76 3.75
N PRO A 654 1.46 -30.53 4.85
CA PRO A 654 0.60 -30.37 6.02
C PRO A 654 1.14 -29.34 7.05
N SER A 655 2.36 -28.83 6.84
CA SER A 655 3.08 -28.03 7.85
C SER A 655 2.65 -26.57 7.95
N HIS A 656 2.09 -26.00 6.89
CA HIS A 656 1.74 -24.58 6.82
C HIS A 656 0.43 -24.40 6.04
N ILE A 657 -0.70 -24.44 6.74
CA ILE A 657 -2.03 -24.40 6.12
C ILE A 657 -2.61 -22.98 6.25
N THR A 658 -2.62 -22.24 5.14
CA THR A 658 -3.14 -20.86 5.07
C THR A 658 -4.54 -20.84 4.47
N THR A 659 -4.63 -20.96 3.15
CA THR A 659 -5.86 -20.93 2.36
C THR A 659 -6.70 -22.19 2.47
N GLY A 660 -6.15 -23.30 3.01
CA GLY A 660 -6.86 -24.59 3.07
C GLY A 660 -7.17 -25.20 1.69
N ASN A 661 -6.57 -24.68 0.62
CA ASN A 661 -6.86 -25.04 -0.77
C ASN A 661 -5.66 -25.80 -1.39
N LEU A 662 -5.28 -25.50 -2.64
CA LEU A 662 -4.17 -26.17 -3.33
C LEU A 662 -2.79 -25.86 -2.69
N PRO A 663 -1.82 -26.79 -2.71
CA PRO A 663 -0.42 -26.48 -2.41
C PRO A 663 0.12 -25.40 -3.36
N GLY A 664 0.65 -24.31 -2.80
CA GLY A 664 1.09 -23.13 -3.54
C GLY A 664 0.07 -22.00 -3.61
N SER A 665 -1.19 -22.24 -3.23
CA SER A 665 -2.21 -21.20 -3.31
C SER A 665 -2.04 -20.14 -2.21
N SER A 666 -2.43 -18.92 -2.53
CA SER A 666 -2.45 -17.78 -1.61
C SER A 666 -3.73 -16.95 -1.83
N MET A 667 -3.98 -15.97 -0.95
CA MET A 667 -5.18 -15.14 -0.98
C MET A 667 -4.86 -13.67 -0.66
N GLU A 668 -5.51 -12.73 -1.35
CA GLU A 668 -5.26 -11.27 -1.22
C GLU A 668 -5.79 -10.62 0.06
N ARG A 669 -6.12 -11.37 1.10
CA ARG A 669 -6.86 -10.84 2.26
C ARG A 669 -6.17 -11.23 3.55
N ILE A 670 -4.97 -10.71 3.70
CA ILE A 670 -4.27 -10.60 4.99
C ILE A 670 -4.96 -9.47 5.73
N GLN A 671 -5.44 -9.72 6.95
CA GLN A 671 -6.21 -8.76 7.73
C GLN A 671 -5.44 -8.22 8.94
N PRO A 672 -4.70 -7.11 8.80
CA PRO A 672 -4.11 -6.38 9.94
C PRO A 672 -5.16 -5.62 10.77
N SER A 673 -6.31 -5.32 10.17
CA SER A 673 -7.36 -4.49 10.76
C SER A 673 -8.70 -5.20 10.86
N ASP A 674 -9.63 -4.54 11.55
CA ASP A 674 -11.01 -4.99 11.79
C ASP A 674 -11.99 -4.53 10.69
N ALA A 675 -11.50 -4.20 9.48
CA ALA A 675 -12.36 -3.77 8.37
C ALA A 675 -13.36 -4.84 7.90
N GLU A 676 -13.04 -6.13 8.14
CA GLU A 676 -13.98 -7.26 7.98
C GLU A 676 -14.51 -7.77 9.33
N GLY A 677 -14.50 -6.92 10.34
CA GLY A 677 -14.81 -7.27 11.72
C GLY A 677 -13.65 -7.90 12.50
N TRP A 678 -13.75 -7.81 13.82
CA TRP A 678 -12.73 -8.27 14.78
C TRP A 678 -12.33 -9.73 14.64
N GLY A 679 -13.27 -10.61 14.25
CA GLY A 679 -13.01 -12.05 14.08
C GLY A 679 -12.10 -12.37 12.90
N SER A 680 -11.94 -11.44 11.96
CA SER A 680 -11.15 -11.64 10.74
C SER A 680 -9.68 -11.29 10.92
N VAL A 681 -9.33 -10.50 11.95
CA VAL A 681 -7.95 -10.02 12.20
C VAL A 681 -7.00 -11.20 12.36
N GLY A 682 -5.96 -11.22 11.52
CA GLY A 682 -4.92 -12.25 11.55
C GLY A 682 -5.33 -13.62 11.01
N ASN A 683 -6.48 -13.73 10.33
CA ASN A 683 -6.92 -14.96 9.67
C ASN A 683 -6.73 -14.87 8.16
N PHE A 684 -6.47 -16.01 7.55
CA PHE A 684 -6.52 -16.19 6.10
C PHE A 684 -7.92 -16.64 5.70
N ILE A 685 -8.36 -16.20 4.54
CA ILE A 685 -9.63 -16.67 4.00
C ILE A 685 -9.41 -18.04 3.35
N ASN A 686 -10.32 -18.97 3.61
CA ASN A 686 -10.31 -20.31 3.04
C ASN A 686 -10.76 -20.29 1.56
N THR A 687 -9.93 -19.70 0.72
CA THR A 687 -10.10 -19.60 -0.74
C THR A 687 -8.76 -19.23 -1.37
N ARG A 688 -8.72 -19.09 -2.70
CA ARG A 688 -7.54 -18.64 -3.43
C ARG A 688 -7.90 -17.60 -4.49
N ASN A 689 -6.91 -16.82 -4.89
CA ASN A 689 -6.97 -15.98 -6.07
C ASN A 689 -5.69 -16.12 -6.91
N SER A 690 -5.85 -16.30 -8.22
CA SER A 690 -4.73 -16.66 -9.08
C SER A 690 -3.68 -15.54 -9.23
N TRP A 691 -4.05 -14.29 -8.95
CA TRP A 691 -3.10 -13.18 -9.08
C TRP A 691 -2.04 -13.18 -7.99
N THR A 692 -2.36 -13.60 -6.76
CA THR A 692 -1.36 -13.70 -5.68
C THR A 692 -0.42 -14.88 -5.88
N GLU A 693 -0.82 -15.87 -6.66
CA GLU A 693 0.09 -16.91 -7.13
C GLU A 693 0.97 -16.36 -8.25
N THR A 694 0.38 -15.55 -9.14
CA THR A 694 1.07 -14.92 -10.27
C THR A 694 2.14 -13.93 -9.82
N ASN A 695 1.86 -13.04 -8.85
CA ASN A 695 2.88 -12.11 -8.37
C ASN A 695 4.05 -12.83 -7.67
N GLY A 696 3.77 -13.94 -6.96
CA GLY A 696 4.80 -14.84 -6.43
C GLY A 696 5.70 -15.39 -7.53
N MET A 697 5.10 -15.99 -8.56
CA MET A 697 5.89 -16.48 -9.72
C MET A 697 6.72 -15.38 -10.39
N LEU A 698 6.16 -14.17 -10.52
CA LEU A 698 6.87 -13.03 -11.08
C LEU A 698 8.07 -12.62 -10.20
N MET A 699 7.89 -12.52 -8.88
CA MET A 699 8.97 -12.25 -7.93
C MET A 699 10.07 -13.33 -8.02
N ASP A 700 9.67 -14.60 -7.99
CA ASP A 700 10.58 -15.76 -8.02
C ASP A 700 11.41 -15.85 -9.31
N ILE A 701 10.97 -15.19 -10.39
CA ILE A 701 11.63 -15.18 -11.70
C ILE A 701 12.41 -13.89 -11.95
N GLU A 702 11.80 -12.72 -11.72
CA GLU A 702 12.34 -11.42 -12.13
C GLU A 702 13.26 -10.78 -11.08
N LEU A 703 13.27 -11.29 -9.84
CA LEU A 703 14.21 -10.87 -8.80
C LEU A 703 15.34 -11.90 -8.64
N PRO A 704 16.60 -11.47 -8.45
CA PRO A 704 17.67 -12.41 -8.17
C PRO A 704 17.51 -12.93 -6.74
N GLY A 705 17.86 -14.19 -6.49
CA GLY A 705 17.88 -14.70 -5.11
C GLY A 705 19.01 -14.10 -4.28
N ILE A 706 20.17 -13.87 -4.91
CA ILE A 706 21.33 -13.18 -4.34
C ILE A 706 21.82 -12.14 -5.34
N TYR A 707 22.05 -10.92 -4.87
CA TYR A 707 22.69 -9.84 -5.63
C TYR A 707 24.03 -9.44 -5.01
N LEU A 708 25.08 -9.36 -5.83
CA LEU A 708 26.43 -8.99 -5.42
C LEU A 708 27.02 -7.88 -6.29
N LEU A 709 27.32 -6.73 -5.66
CA LEU A 709 28.24 -5.73 -6.23
C LEU A 709 29.68 -6.15 -5.94
N THR A 710 30.33 -6.72 -6.93
CA THR A 710 31.62 -7.44 -6.82
C THR A 710 32.81 -6.55 -6.44
N ASP A 711 32.79 -5.28 -6.83
CA ASP A 711 33.84 -4.28 -6.56
C ASP A 711 33.65 -3.61 -5.19
N LYS A 712 32.40 -3.42 -4.76
CA LYS A 712 32.06 -2.87 -3.43
C LYS A 712 31.87 -3.92 -2.34
N GLN A 713 31.81 -5.20 -2.73
CA GLN A 713 31.49 -6.34 -1.85
C GLN A 713 30.15 -6.17 -1.10
N THR A 714 29.20 -5.45 -1.72
CA THR A 714 27.86 -5.27 -1.17
C THR A 714 27.01 -6.46 -1.59
N LEU A 715 26.56 -7.23 -0.60
CA LEU A 715 25.73 -8.41 -0.77
C LEU A 715 24.29 -8.12 -0.30
N ARG A 716 23.32 -8.54 -1.11
CA ARG A 716 21.89 -8.55 -0.78
C ARG A 716 21.33 -9.94 -1.06
N VAL A 717 20.47 -10.41 -0.16
CA VAL A 717 19.83 -11.72 -0.25
C VAL A 717 18.33 -11.50 -0.18
N PHE A 718 17.64 -11.95 -1.22
CA PHE A 718 16.20 -11.83 -1.39
C PHE A 718 15.53 -13.19 -1.21
N ASP A 719 16.15 -14.27 -1.71
CA ASP A 719 15.70 -15.65 -1.49
C ASP A 719 15.81 -16.06 -0.01
N HIS A 720 15.15 -17.16 0.37
CA HIS A 720 15.07 -17.67 1.73
C HIS A 720 16.31 -18.49 2.10
N VAL A 721 17.49 -17.91 1.84
CA VAL A 721 18.81 -18.48 2.14
C VAL A 721 19.65 -17.47 2.92
N GLU A 722 20.78 -17.92 3.43
CA GLU A 722 21.79 -17.07 4.06
C GLU A 722 23.02 -17.05 3.17
N ALA A 723 23.59 -15.87 2.92
CA ALA A 723 24.82 -15.75 2.14
C ALA A 723 25.82 -14.81 2.80
N LYS A 724 27.11 -15.15 2.69
CA LYS A 724 28.23 -14.33 3.18
C LYS A 724 29.41 -14.36 2.23
N VAL A 725 30.13 -13.25 2.13
CA VAL A 725 31.41 -13.18 1.41
C VAL A 725 32.49 -13.85 2.27
N LEU A 726 33.11 -14.92 1.76
CA LEU A 726 34.21 -15.61 2.42
C LEU A 726 35.57 -14.96 2.10
N MET A 727 35.78 -14.64 0.82
CA MET A 727 36.98 -13.94 0.36
C MET A 727 36.70 -13.19 -0.95
N SER A 728 37.55 -12.22 -1.23
CA SER A 728 37.47 -11.37 -2.41
C SER A 728 38.89 -11.04 -2.86
N ASP A 729 39.28 -11.43 -4.07
CA ASP A 729 40.57 -11.08 -4.67
C ASP A 729 40.39 -10.22 -5.94
N LYS A 730 41.43 -10.06 -6.76
CA LYS A 730 41.34 -9.21 -7.97
C LYS A 730 40.37 -9.74 -9.03
N LYS A 731 40.11 -11.04 -9.09
CA LYS A 731 39.33 -11.69 -10.16
C LYS A 731 38.05 -12.34 -9.66
N ILE A 732 38.02 -12.79 -8.40
CA ILE A 732 36.94 -13.61 -7.88
C ILE A 732 36.41 -13.11 -6.53
N VAL A 733 35.14 -13.39 -6.27
CA VAL A 733 34.53 -13.33 -4.94
C VAL A 733 34.01 -14.73 -4.61
N LYS A 734 34.38 -15.27 -3.45
CA LYS A 734 33.87 -16.55 -2.96
C LYS A 734 32.75 -16.28 -1.96
N LEU A 735 31.58 -16.85 -2.21
CA LEU A 735 30.40 -16.80 -1.35
C LEU A 735 30.22 -18.14 -0.64
N SER A 736 29.77 -18.09 0.61
CA SER A 736 29.14 -19.22 1.29
C SER A 736 27.64 -18.99 1.23
N ILE A 737 26.88 -20.01 0.80
CA ILE A 737 25.41 -19.96 0.75
C ILE A 737 24.89 -21.13 1.59
N HIS A 738 24.10 -20.83 2.61
CA HIS A 738 23.42 -21.81 3.46
C HIS A 738 21.91 -21.76 3.20
N ASN A 739 21.29 -22.91 3.01
CA ASN A 739 19.84 -23.04 2.92
C ASN A 739 19.31 -23.55 4.27
N PRO A 740 18.74 -22.67 5.12
CA PRO A 740 18.21 -23.08 6.42
C PRO A 740 16.82 -23.74 6.31
N THR A 741 16.23 -23.79 5.11
CA THR A 741 14.87 -24.28 4.91
C THR A 741 14.82 -25.80 4.80
N LYS A 742 13.59 -26.35 4.83
CA LYS A 742 13.33 -27.79 4.66
C LYS A 742 13.21 -28.22 3.19
N PHE A 743 13.34 -27.28 2.26
CA PHE A 743 13.17 -27.52 0.83
C PHE A 743 14.48 -27.25 0.10
N ASP A 744 14.74 -27.99 -0.96
CA ASP A 744 15.86 -27.71 -1.84
C ASP A 744 15.67 -26.35 -2.52
N ALA A 745 16.75 -25.58 -2.63
CA ALA A 745 16.76 -24.27 -3.27
C ALA A 745 17.56 -24.31 -4.57
N SER A 746 17.08 -23.58 -5.58
CA SER A 746 17.81 -23.25 -6.80
C SER A 746 17.93 -21.73 -6.89
N VAL A 747 18.98 -21.19 -6.29
CA VAL A 747 19.14 -19.75 -6.04
C VAL A 747 19.73 -19.06 -7.26
N ALA A 748 19.05 -18.04 -7.79
CA ALA A 748 19.60 -17.18 -8.85
C ALA A 748 20.63 -16.21 -8.26
N VAL A 749 21.87 -16.23 -8.76
CA VAL A 749 22.96 -15.35 -8.32
C VAL A 749 23.24 -14.32 -9.39
N PHE A 750 22.88 -13.06 -9.15
CA PHE A 750 23.22 -11.96 -10.05
C PHE A 750 24.38 -11.15 -9.47
N ALA A 751 25.48 -11.10 -10.20
CA ALA A 751 26.67 -10.36 -9.79
C ALA A 751 27.16 -9.42 -10.90
N GLU A 752 27.56 -8.22 -10.51
CA GLU A 752 28.09 -7.22 -11.42
C GLU A 752 29.00 -6.22 -10.68
N THR A 753 29.61 -5.30 -11.42
CA THR A 753 30.38 -4.17 -10.88
C THR A 753 29.49 -2.94 -10.73
N SER A 754 29.90 -1.98 -9.90
CA SER A 754 29.20 -0.69 -9.80
C SER A 754 29.09 0.06 -11.15
N ARG A 755 30.08 -0.13 -12.04
CA ARG A 755 30.05 0.41 -13.41
C ARG A 755 28.98 -0.24 -14.30
N GLN A 756 28.71 -1.54 -14.12
CA GLN A 756 27.62 -2.22 -14.81
C GLN A 756 26.27 -1.82 -14.21
N ALA A 757 26.20 -1.70 -12.87
CA ALA A 757 25.00 -1.28 -12.16
C ALA A 757 24.50 0.11 -12.56
N SER A 758 25.41 1.02 -12.96
CA SER A 758 25.05 2.35 -13.47
C SER A 758 24.30 2.34 -14.80
N ARG A 759 24.14 1.17 -15.43
CA ARG A 759 23.33 0.98 -16.64
C ARG A 759 21.99 0.32 -16.23
N PRO A 760 20.85 0.82 -16.74
CA PRO A 760 19.56 0.15 -16.66
C PRO A 760 19.65 -1.32 -17.09
N LEU A 761 19.06 -2.17 -16.25
CA LEU A 761 18.95 -3.59 -16.50
C LEU A 761 17.90 -3.87 -17.57
N ALA A 762 18.17 -4.81 -18.48
CA ALA A 762 17.19 -5.24 -19.48
C ALA A 762 16.03 -6.00 -18.83
N TYR A 763 14.82 -5.86 -19.39
CA TYR A 763 13.61 -6.55 -18.93
C TYR A 763 13.67 -8.08 -18.98
N THR A 764 14.61 -8.65 -19.75
CA THR A 764 14.80 -10.10 -19.88
C THR A 764 16.16 -10.55 -19.30
N ALA A 765 16.81 -9.72 -18.49
CA ALA A 765 18.12 -10.02 -17.93
C ALA A 765 18.13 -11.30 -17.06
N PHE A 766 17.01 -11.57 -16.38
CA PHE A 766 16.85 -12.72 -15.49
C PHE A 766 17.08 -14.07 -16.17
N VAL A 767 16.84 -14.17 -17.48
CA VAL A 767 17.06 -15.39 -18.29
C VAL A 767 18.52 -15.86 -18.23
N LYS A 768 19.47 -14.94 -17.96
CA LYS A 768 20.91 -15.21 -17.99
C LYS A 768 21.54 -15.39 -16.60
N TRP A 769 20.76 -15.26 -15.53
CA TRP A 769 21.32 -15.37 -14.18
C TRP A 769 21.68 -16.81 -13.87
N PRO A 770 22.93 -17.09 -13.44
CA PRO A 770 23.32 -18.43 -13.05
C PRO A 770 22.51 -18.87 -11.83
N LYS A 771 22.05 -20.12 -11.85
CA LYS A 771 21.32 -20.75 -10.74
C LYS A 771 22.22 -21.77 -10.05
N VAL A 772 22.28 -21.72 -8.72
CA VAL A 772 23.06 -22.65 -7.90
C VAL A 772 22.13 -23.49 -7.03
N ALA A 773 22.31 -24.80 -7.06
CA ALA A 773 21.52 -25.73 -6.25
C ALA A 773 22.08 -25.81 -4.82
N VAL A 774 21.22 -25.61 -3.82
CA VAL A 774 21.56 -25.71 -2.40
C VAL A 774 20.54 -26.63 -1.72
N LYS A 775 20.99 -27.82 -1.31
CA LYS A 775 20.13 -28.79 -0.62
C LYS A 775 19.59 -28.23 0.69
N ALA A 776 18.41 -28.71 1.10
CA ALA A 776 17.83 -28.37 2.40
C ALA A 776 18.86 -28.61 3.53
N GLY A 777 19.04 -27.62 4.41
CA GLY A 777 20.00 -27.63 5.51
C GLY A 777 21.49 -27.56 5.11
N ALA A 778 21.82 -27.58 3.82
CA ALA A 778 23.21 -27.63 3.37
C ALA A 778 23.86 -26.24 3.27
N THR A 779 25.19 -26.24 3.20
CA THR A 779 26.00 -25.06 2.88
C THR A 779 26.90 -25.39 1.70
N ILE A 780 26.95 -24.50 0.70
CA ILE A 780 27.84 -24.62 -0.45
C ILE A 780 28.77 -23.41 -0.56
N SER A 781 29.88 -23.60 -1.28
CA SER A 781 30.75 -22.51 -1.70
C SER A 781 30.53 -22.19 -3.18
N VAL A 782 30.43 -20.91 -3.52
CA VAL A 782 30.24 -20.43 -4.90
C VAL A 782 31.34 -19.42 -5.23
N GLN A 783 32.01 -19.62 -6.36
CA GLN A 783 32.97 -18.67 -6.91
C GLN A 783 32.28 -17.79 -7.95
N VAL A 784 32.38 -16.48 -7.79
CA VAL A 784 31.84 -15.47 -8.71
C VAL A 784 32.99 -14.73 -9.38
N ASN A 785 33.02 -14.73 -10.72
CA ASN A 785 33.96 -13.93 -11.49
C ASN A 785 33.54 -12.45 -11.47
N LYS A 786 34.44 -11.55 -11.05
CA LYS A 786 34.14 -10.11 -10.89
C LYS A 786 33.77 -9.41 -12.20
N ALA A 787 34.37 -9.80 -13.33
CA ALA A 787 34.17 -9.13 -14.60
C ALA A 787 32.92 -9.64 -15.33
N SER A 788 32.72 -10.96 -15.36
CA SER A 788 31.60 -11.57 -16.08
C SER A 788 30.35 -11.79 -15.22
N GLY A 789 30.47 -11.75 -13.90
CA GLY A 789 29.38 -12.13 -12.98
C GLY A 789 29.08 -13.63 -12.95
N ALA A 790 29.83 -14.45 -13.69
CA ALA A 790 29.61 -15.89 -13.76
C ALA A 790 29.82 -16.53 -12.37
N ALA A 791 28.86 -17.34 -11.93
CA ALA A 791 28.88 -18.03 -10.64
C ALA A 791 28.96 -19.55 -10.83
N GLN A 792 29.86 -20.21 -10.11
CA GLN A 792 30.06 -21.66 -10.17
C GLN A 792 30.25 -22.25 -8.77
N VAL A 793 29.61 -23.38 -8.49
CA VAL A 793 29.80 -24.14 -7.24
C VAL A 793 31.20 -24.75 -7.23
N ILE A 794 31.88 -24.65 -6.09
CA ILE A 794 33.19 -25.26 -5.87
C ILE A 794 33.11 -26.26 -4.72
N HIS A 795 33.73 -27.42 -4.94
CA HIS A 795 33.78 -28.54 -3.98
C HIS A 795 34.97 -28.41 -3.03
#